data_AF-A0A261XV01-F1
#
_entry.id   AF-A0A261XV01-F1
#
_cell.length_a   1.000
_cell.length_b   1.000
_cell.length_c   1.000
_cell.angle_alpha   90.00
_cell.angle_beta   90.00
_cell.angle_gamma   90.00
#
_symmetry.space_group_name_H-M   'P 1'
#
loop_
_entity.id
_entity.type
_entity.pdbx_description
1 polymer ?
#
loop_
_entity_poly.entity_id
_entity_poly.type
_entity_poly.pdbx_seq_one_letter_code
_entity_poly.pdbx_strand_id
1 'polypeptide(L)'
;MKTVTCTAPVNIAVIKYWGKRDTSLILPTNDSLSVTLSQDILHSKTTISASETFTSDRLWLNGKEEDITKNKRMHNCFRETRALRAAFEEEERRHGREVAPLSTWKVHVCSENNFPTAAGLASSASGLAALVFTLAKLFDLSTNMSYLSRIARQGSGSACRSLFGGFVAWEMGSEADGSDSLAVQVAPESHWPDLQALICVVSDAKKGTSSTEGMQNTVKTSPLLQHRIKEVVPARMKQMKQAILDRDFETFANLTMQDSNQFHAVCLDTLPPIFYLNDTSRAIIKLVHEYNNASPDGKLRAAYTFDAGPNAVIYAPKEHMKEIIQLVAHYFPGAADGSYFADPYRILQSNEALGAIPANDRFNAACIPVFPVGAVSRLLHTEVADGPRVVGKDESLLNADAIVLVKAEQVNKETGYKYGVELQQVPTPKPSEGQVLVKIQAFSFNHRDNWIRKGQYPGIKAGSICGSDAVGIVTEVWSSSDSSLVGKEVIIQPGANWDSDPRGPEGMYGILGSFPLSGTFAEYIVVDRADVALRPKHLSLAEAAALPLGGLTAYRATFTKAEVRAGDNVLITGIGGGVALLAMAFAIAAGANVYVTSGDESKIEKAKSLGAKGGVNYKKESWPSDLKSLLNGAQLNAVIDGAGGSAYLKYQSLMKVGSIIACYGMTAEPQVPFGMGYVLKNIELRGSTMGSRREFNEMVAFVNEKQVRPVNVSKANGELVHALEFLVLRYRWDLLTDDHLFMFVDKCPNLHVLNVDMCKRVHHMSLEYVATYLNTSLEEVSLSGCTHLNNYAVFAIAEHCPNLKSLNVSECSITDEALVFVAKKCPHLERLDVSFCRWITEVGIQALRENCKNLREWNLEACFSILGGIDKELREEDLGWETEEESVQGEE
;
A
#
# COMPACT_ATOMS: atom_id res chain seq x y z
N MET A 1 19.13 6.60 -4.01
CA MET A 1 18.54 5.38 -3.39
C MET A 1 19.35 4.15 -3.80
N LYS A 2 19.58 3.20 -2.88
CA LYS A 2 20.24 1.91 -3.15
C LYS A 2 19.37 0.78 -2.60
N THR A 3 19.15 -0.26 -3.38
CA THR A 3 18.28 -1.40 -3.00
C THR A 3 18.98 -2.72 -3.26
N VAL A 4 18.88 -3.65 -2.32
CA VAL A 4 19.42 -5.01 -2.43
C VAL A 4 18.38 -6.01 -1.94
N THR A 5 18.23 -7.12 -2.66
CA THR A 5 17.43 -8.26 -2.24
C THR A 5 18.31 -9.49 -2.12
N CYS A 6 18.19 -10.21 -1.00
CA CYS A 6 18.88 -11.47 -0.81
C CYS A 6 17.91 -12.53 -0.24
N THR A 7 18.27 -13.79 -0.45
CA THR A 7 17.69 -14.94 0.25
C THR A 7 18.72 -15.52 1.21
N ALA A 8 18.25 -16.14 2.30
CA ALA A 8 19.09 -16.94 3.17
C ALA A 8 18.43 -18.29 3.50
N PRO A 9 19.24 -19.37 3.57
CA PRO A 9 18.75 -20.71 3.82
C PRO A 9 18.38 -20.94 5.28
N VAL A 10 17.50 -21.92 5.48
CA VAL A 10 17.33 -22.58 6.77
C VAL A 10 18.52 -23.54 7.01
N ASN A 11 18.96 -23.64 8.26
CA ASN A 11 19.89 -24.69 8.70
C ASN A 11 19.25 -25.54 9.80
N ILE A 12 19.56 -26.84 9.82
CA ILE A 12 19.08 -27.78 10.83
C ILE A 12 20.26 -28.33 11.61
N ALA A 13 20.22 -28.16 12.94
CA ALA A 13 21.31 -28.59 13.80
C ALA A 13 21.35 -30.12 13.93
N VAL A 14 22.51 -30.73 13.68
CA VAL A 14 22.79 -32.13 13.97
C VAL A 14 23.51 -32.30 15.31
N ILE A 15 24.22 -31.26 15.77
CA ILE A 15 24.65 -31.07 17.16
C ILE A 15 23.97 -29.80 17.69
N LYS A 16 23.14 -29.94 18.72
CA LYS A 16 22.16 -28.93 19.14
C LYS A 16 22.77 -27.82 19.98
N TYR A 17 22.44 -26.59 19.58
CA TYR A 17 22.57 -25.39 20.41
C TYR A 17 21.41 -25.31 21.41
N TRP A 18 21.69 -25.39 22.71
CA TRP A 18 20.67 -25.21 23.74
C TRP A 18 21.26 -24.66 25.05
N GLY A 19 21.12 -23.35 25.24
CA GLY A 19 21.60 -22.64 26.42
C GLY A 19 22.53 -21.49 26.04
N LYS A 20 22.49 -20.40 26.81
CA LYS A 20 23.40 -19.25 26.64
C LYS A 20 24.15 -19.00 27.92
N ARG A 21 25.46 -18.81 27.82
CA ARG A 21 26.28 -18.28 28.92
C ARG A 21 26.15 -16.76 29.01
N ASP A 22 25.86 -16.10 27.90
CA ASP A 22 25.56 -14.66 27.84
C ASP A 22 24.32 -14.42 26.98
N THR A 23 23.29 -13.78 27.56
CA THR A 23 22.02 -13.51 26.87
C THR A 23 22.01 -12.20 26.08
N SER A 24 22.92 -11.28 26.39
CA SER A 24 23.08 -9.98 25.72
C SER A 24 23.84 -10.14 24.40
N LEU A 25 25.00 -10.79 24.45
CA LEU A 25 25.85 -11.08 23.29
C LEU A 25 25.44 -12.36 22.54
N ILE A 26 24.49 -13.12 23.11
CA ILE A 26 23.99 -14.40 22.60
C ILE A 26 25.15 -15.40 22.43
N LEU A 27 25.89 -15.62 23.52
CA LEU A 27 27.01 -16.58 23.56
C LEU A 27 26.50 -17.94 24.06
N PRO A 28 26.79 -19.04 23.36
CA PRO A 28 26.20 -20.33 23.69
C PRO A 28 26.94 -21.00 24.84
N THR A 29 26.32 -21.99 25.49
CA THR A 29 26.98 -22.83 26.49
C THR A 29 27.88 -23.91 25.89
N ASN A 30 27.70 -24.21 24.61
CA ASN A 30 28.43 -25.24 23.87
C ASN A 30 28.44 -24.91 22.37
N ASP A 31 29.40 -25.50 21.65
CA ASP A 31 29.43 -25.50 20.19
C ASP A 31 28.19 -26.18 19.60
N SER A 32 27.89 -25.87 18.34
CA SER A 32 26.83 -26.56 17.58
C SER A 32 27.24 -26.76 16.13
N LEU A 33 26.61 -27.72 15.46
CA LEU A 33 26.86 -28.02 14.05
C LEU A 33 25.54 -28.26 13.33
N SER A 34 25.39 -27.67 12.16
CA SER A 34 24.19 -27.78 11.33
C SER A 34 24.49 -28.11 9.88
N VAL A 35 23.48 -28.61 9.18
CA VAL A 35 23.43 -28.74 7.74
C VAL A 35 22.57 -27.61 7.18
N THR A 36 23.10 -26.88 6.20
CA THR A 36 22.37 -25.85 5.46
C THR A 36 21.54 -26.48 4.35
N LEU A 37 20.26 -26.12 4.25
CA LEU A 37 19.29 -26.73 3.33
C LEU A 37 19.03 -25.85 2.10
N SER A 38 18.56 -26.46 1.01
CA SER A 38 18.27 -25.75 -0.24
C SER A 38 17.24 -24.62 -0.09
N GLN A 39 17.64 -23.45 -0.57
CA GLN A 39 16.82 -22.25 -0.65
C GLN A 39 15.68 -22.37 -1.66
N ASP A 40 15.79 -23.30 -2.61
CA ASP A 40 14.74 -23.55 -3.60
C ASP A 40 13.48 -24.14 -2.93
N ILE A 41 13.65 -24.75 -1.76
CA ILE A 41 12.56 -25.31 -0.96
C ILE A 41 12.24 -24.39 0.23
N LEU A 42 13.25 -23.95 0.99
CA LEU A 42 13.07 -23.16 2.21
C LEU A 42 14.04 -21.98 2.30
N HIS A 43 13.51 -20.76 2.25
CA HIS A 43 14.31 -19.56 2.45
C HIS A 43 13.54 -18.43 3.14
N SER A 44 14.31 -17.53 3.73
CA SER A 44 13.87 -16.17 4.05
C SER A 44 14.38 -15.23 2.98
N LYS A 45 13.50 -14.39 2.43
CA LYS A 45 13.82 -13.37 1.44
C LYS A 45 13.75 -12.00 2.13
N THR A 46 14.76 -11.16 1.92
CA THR A 46 14.83 -9.83 2.51
C THR A 46 15.31 -8.81 1.49
N THR A 47 14.51 -7.77 1.28
CA THR A 47 14.87 -6.56 0.53
C THR A 47 15.15 -5.42 1.48
N ILE A 48 16.22 -4.68 1.22
CA ILE A 48 16.51 -3.44 1.95
C ILE A 48 16.81 -2.33 0.95
N SER A 49 16.16 -1.19 1.16
CA SER A 49 16.43 0.06 0.45
C SER A 49 16.98 1.12 1.42
N ALA A 50 18.04 1.82 1.02
CA ALA A 50 18.56 3.00 1.69
C ALA A 50 18.35 4.25 0.83
N SER A 51 17.91 5.35 1.43
CA SER A 51 17.76 6.63 0.74
C SER A 51 18.05 7.80 1.68
N GLU A 52 18.58 8.88 1.13
CA GLU A 52 18.71 10.17 1.84
C GLU A 52 17.35 10.80 2.14
N THR A 53 16.34 10.49 1.33
CA THR A 53 14.97 11.01 1.48
C THR A 53 14.18 10.28 2.56
N PHE A 54 14.63 9.11 3.02
CA PHE A 54 13.92 8.37 4.06
C PHE A 54 14.11 9.05 5.42
N THR A 55 13.00 9.32 6.11
CA THR A 55 13.00 10.03 7.40
C THR A 55 13.11 9.10 8.62
N SER A 56 12.82 7.80 8.47
CA SER A 56 12.93 6.81 9.54
C SER A 56 13.27 5.41 9.03
N ASP A 57 13.81 4.57 9.91
CA ASP A 57 14.00 3.15 9.62
C ASP A 57 12.64 2.42 9.77
N ARG A 58 12.25 1.65 8.76
CA ARG A 58 10.97 0.92 8.72
C ARG A 58 11.20 -0.54 8.36
N LEU A 59 10.42 -1.45 8.96
CA LEU A 59 10.54 -2.88 8.73
C LEU A 59 9.16 -3.51 8.56
N TRP A 60 8.98 -4.28 7.48
CA TRP A 60 7.83 -5.14 7.25
C TRP A 60 8.26 -6.59 7.33
N LEU A 61 7.56 -7.38 8.14
CA LEU A 61 7.76 -8.83 8.26
C LEU A 61 6.47 -9.53 7.86
N ASN A 62 6.51 -10.32 6.78
CA ASN A 62 5.35 -11.01 6.21
C ASN A 62 4.16 -10.06 5.97
N GLY A 63 4.42 -8.89 5.38
CA GLY A 63 3.39 -7.90 5.05
C GLY A 63 2.96 -6.96 6.19
N LYS A 64 3.38 -7.22 7.44
CA LYS A 64 3.04 -6.39 8.59
C LYS A 64 4.22 -5.51 9.02
N GLU A 65 3.96 -4.21 9.21
CA GLU A 65 4.97 -3.29 9.73
C GLU A 65 5.26 -3.55 11.22
N GLU A 66 6.55 -3.61 11.57
CA GLU A 66 7.06 -3.89 12.90
C GLU A 66 8.00 -2.77 13.37
N ASP A 67 7.94 -2.44 14.66
CA ASP A 67 8.76 -1.39 15.25
C ASP A 67 10.16 -1.91 15.58
N ILE A 68 11.16 -1.48 14.81
CA ILE A 68 12.56 -1.86 14.96
C ILE A 68 13.09 -1.54 16.37
N THR A 69 12.64 -0.42 16.97
CA THR A 69 13.15 0.05 18.26
C THR A 69 12.71 -0.83 19.43
N LYS A 70 11.59 -1.53 19.29
CA LYS A 70 11.07 -2.45 20.30
C LYS A 70 11.77 -3.80 20.28
N ASN A 71 12.41 -4.16 19.17
CA ASN A 71 13.12 -5.44 19.04
C ASN A 71 14.64 -5.25 19.18
N LYS A 72 15.13 -5.43 20.40
CA LYS A 72 16.57 -5.31 20.74
C LYS A 72 17.49 -6.12 19.82
N ARG A 73 17.05 -7.30 19.35
CA ARG A 73 17.84 -8.17 18.47
C ARG A 73 18.06 -7.55 17.10
N MET A 74 16.98 -7.06 16.48
CA MET A 74 17.06 -6.39 15.19
C MET A 74 17.85 -5.09 15.30
N HIS A 75 17.59 -4.30 16.35
CA HIS A 75 18.31 -3.06 16.62
C HIS A 75 19.84 -3.28 16.71
N ASN A 76 20.29 -4.34 17.39
CA ASN A 76 21.72 -4.70 17.44
C ASN A 76 22.28 -4.97 16.04
N CYS A 77 21.59 -5.75 15.19
CA CYS A 77 22.04 -6.02 13.83
C CYS A 77 22.22 -4.74 12.99
N PHE A 78 21.28 -3.79 13.06
CA PHE A 78 21.41 -2.49 12.38
C PHE A 78 22.56 -1.67 12.94
N ARG A 79 22.70 -1.60 14.28
CA ARG A 79 23.79 -0.84 14.93
C ARG A 79 25.16 -1.33 14.47
N GLU A 80 25.40 -2.64 14.56
CA GLU A 80 26.72 -3.21 14.24
C GLU A 80 27.06 -3.07 12.74
N THR A 81 26.11 -3.33 11.84
CA THR A 81 26.33 -3.17 10.39
C THR A 81 26.56 -1.71 9.99
N ARG A 82 25.83 -0.76 10.58
CA ARG A 82 26.06 0.69 10.37
C ARG A 82 27.40 1.14 10.92
N ALA A 83 27.83 0.61 12.07
CA ALA A 83 29.15 0.92 12.64
C ALA A 83 30.28 0.50 11.69
N LEU A 84 30.18 -0.70 11.08
CA LEU A 84 31.13 -1.14 10.06
C LEU A 84 31.11 -0.25 8.82
N ARG A 85 29.92 0.15 8.35
CA ARG A 85 29.79 1.06 7.21
C ARG A 85 30.41 2.43 7.52
N ALA A 86 30.16 2.98 8.70
CA ALA A 86 30.70 4.27 9.12
C ALA A 86 32.24 4.24 9.21
N ALA A 87 32.81 3.15 9.71
CA ALA A 87 34.26 2.95 9.74
C ALA A 87 34.86 2.91 8.32
N PHE A 88 34.21 2.20 7.40
CA PHE A 88 34.60 2.18 5.98
C PHE A 88 34.51 3.58 5.34
N GLU A 89 33.40 4.30 5.54
CA GLU A 89 33.22 5.67 5.02
C GLU A 89 34.27 6.65 5.55
N GLU A 90 34.65 6.51 6.82
CA GLU A 90 35.73 7.29 7.44
C GLU A 90 37.09 6.98 6.82
N GLU A 91 37.39 5.69 6.60
CA GLU A 91 38.64 5.26 5.97
C GLU A 91 38.74 5.74 4.52
N GLU A 92 37.68 5.62 3.73
CA GLU A 92 37.64 6.09 2.34
C GLU A 92 37.84 7.62 2.26
N ARG A 93 37.22 8.36 3.18
CA ARG A 93 37.38 9.82 3.27
C ARG A 93 38.82 10.21 3.61
N ARG A 94 39.51 9.47 4.48
CA ARG A 94 40.94 9.70 4.77
C ARG A 94 41.83 9.47 3.56
N HIS A 95 41.44 8.59 2.65
CA HIS A 95 42.11 8.36 1.37
C HIS A 95 41.66 9.30 0.24
N GLY A 96 40.83 10.30 0.55
CA GLY A 96 40.34 11.29 -0.43
C GLY A 96 39.33 10.72 -1.44
N ARG A 97 38.72 9.56 -1.15
CA ARG A 97 37.66 8.97 -1.98
C ARG A 97 36.29 9.37 -1.44
N GLU A 98 35.42 9.80 -2.35
CA GLU A 98 34.04 10.14 -2.02
C GLU A 98 33.15 8.90 -2.15
N VAL A 99 32.47 8.55 -1.06
CA VAL A 99 31.52 7.43 -0.99
C VAL A 99 30.21 7.90 -0.40
N ALA A 100 29.10 7.34 -0.87
CA ALA A 100 27.78 7.68 -0.35
C ALA A 100 27.69 7.39 1.17
N PRO A 101 27.12 8.29 1.99
CA PRO A 101 27.03 8.14 3.44
C PRO A 101 25.88 7.20 3.86
N LEU A 102 25.92 5.96 3.37
CA LEU A 102 24.91 4.94 3.62
C LEU A 102 24.76 4.60 5.12
N SER A 103 25.79 4.83 5.95
CA SER A 103 25.68 4.60 7.39
C SER A 103 24.64 5.50 8.08
N THR A 104 24.40 6.70 7.55
CA THR A 104 23.51 7.71 8.14
C THR A 104 22.11 7.69 7.50
N TRP A 105 22.01 7.24 6.24
CA TRP A 105 20.75 7.08 5.54
C TRP A 105 19.82 6.11 6.26
N LYS A 106 18.52 6.45 6.24
CA LYS A 106 17.50 5.56 6.78
C LYS A 106 17.19 4.44 5.81
N VAL A 107 16.69 3.34 6.35
CA VAL A 107 16.46 2.10 5.59
C VAL A 107 15.04 1.58 5.74
N HIS A 108 14.47 1.14 4.62
CA HIS A 108 13.23 0.38 4.57
C HIS A 108 13.57 -1.08 4.32
N VAL A 109 13.07 -1.97 5.16
CA VAL A 109 13.32 -3.42 5.12
C VAL A 109 12.03 -4.17 4.92
N CYS A 110 11.93 -5.02 3.91
CA CYS A 110 10.85 -5.98 3.82
C CYS A 110 11.43 -7.40 3.84
N SER A 111 10.87 -8.27 4.68
CA SER A 111 11.29 -9.65 4.81
C SER A 111 10.09 -10.60 4.82
N GLU A 112 10.19 -11.71 4.09
CA GLU A 112 9.20 -12.78 4.08
C GLU A 112 9.85 -14.16 4.11
N ASN A 113 9.08 -15.17 4.52
CA ASN A 113 9.49 -16.58 4.44
C ASN A 113 8.53 -17.33 3.53
N ASN A 114 9.04 -18.26 2.72
CA ASN A 114 8.20 -19.14 1.89
C ASN A 114 7.65 -20.36 2.67
N PHE A 115 7.79 -20.37 4.00
CA PHE A 115 7.29 -21.40 4.91
C PHE A 115 6.64 -20.80 6.15
N PRO A 116 5.68 -21.50 6.80
CA PRO A 116 4.97 -20.96 7.96
C PRO A 116 5.93 -20.61 9.11
N THR A 117 5.86 -19.37 9.58
CA THR A 117 6.74 -18.85 10.64
C THR A 117 6.63 -19.67 11.95
N ALA A 118 5.48 -20.30 12.20
CA ALA A 118 5.18 -21.09 13.38
C ALA A 118 5.55 -22.58 13.28
N ALA A 119 5.91 -23.10 12.09
CA ALA A 119 6.27 -24.51 11.86
C ALA A 119 7.61 -24.94 12.49
N GLY A 120 8.23 -24.13 13.34
CA GLY A 120 9.45 -24.53 14.06
C GLY A 120 10.68 -24.80 13.19
N LEU A 121 10.63 -24.54 11.88
CA LEU A 121 11.70 -24.72 10.88
C LEU A 121 12.75 -23.59 10.92
N ALA A 122 13.14 -23.16 12.12
CA ALA A 122 14.16 -22.13 12.34
C ALA A 122 13.96 -20.80 11.55
N SER A 123 12.72 -20.34 11.36
CA SER A 123 12.36 -19.09 10.66
C SER A 123 13.11 -17.84 11.15
N SER A 124 13.36 -17.75 12.47
CA SER A 124 14.15 -16.65 13.04
C SER A 124 15.64 -16.73 12.70
N ALA A 125 16.18 -17.91 12.40
CA ALA A 125 17.59 -18.06 12.04
C ALA A 125 17.83 -17.58 10.61
N SER A 126 17.06 -18.11 9.65
CA SER A 126 17.14 -17.71 8.25
C SER A 126 16.76 -16.23 8.06
N GLY A 127 15.73 -15.74 8.76
CA GLY A 127 15.30 -14.34 8.65
C GLY A 127 16.37 -13.33 9.10
N LEU A 128 17.04 -13.58 10.24
CA LEU A 128 18.11 -12.70 10.72
C LEU A 128 19.40 -12.87 9.92
N ALA A 129 19.68 -14.06 9.39
CA ALA A 129 20.79 -14.26 8.45
C ALA A 129 20.56 -13.48 7.16
N ALA A 130 19.35 -13.55 6.59
CA ALA A 130 18.95 -12.75 5.43
C ALA A 130 19.08 -11.25 5.71
N LEU A 131 18.56 -10.77 6.84
CA LEU A 131 18.70 -9.35 7.23
C LEU A 131 20.15 -8.89 7.26
N VAL A 132 21.02 -9.61 7.98
CA VAL A 132 22.42 -9.22 8.17
C VAL A 132 23.21 -9.32 6.86
N PHE A 133 22.95 -10.36 6.06
CA PHE A 133 23.58 -10.52 4.76
C PHE A 133 23.13 -9.42 3.78
N THR A 134 21.83 -9.10 3.70
CA THR A 134 21.32 -8.01 2.86
C THR A 134 21.87 -6.66 3.31
N LEU A 135 21.96 -6.39 4.63
CA LEU A 135 22.59 -5.17 5.15
C LEU A 135 24.06 -5.07 4.76
N ALA A 136 24.82 -6.17 4.86
CA ALA A 136 26.22 -6.18 4.48
C ALA A 136 26.41 -5.88 2.98
N LYS A 137 25.53 -6.42 2.12
CA LYS A 137 25.54 -6.13 0.67
C LYS A 137 25.09 -4.71 0.36
N LEU A 138 24.05 -4.21 1.03
CA LEU A 138 23.59 -2.83 0.89
C LEU A 138 24.69 -1.84 1.27
N PHE A 139 25.42 -2.11 2.35
CA PHE A 139 26.48 -1.25 2.86
C PHE A 139 27.87 -1.53 2.27
N ASP A 140 28.00 -2.39 1.25
CA ASP A 140 29.29 -2.74 0.63
C ASP A 140 30.36 -3.16 1.65
N LEU A 141 29.98 -3.90 2.69
CA LEU A 141 30.91 -4.28 3.76
C LEU A 141 31.92 -5.31 3.23
N SER A 142 33.21 -4.96 3.28
CA SER A 142 34.35 -5.82 2.95
C SER A 142 34.74 -6.75 4.11
N THR A 143 33.76 -7.42 4.72
CA THR A 143 33.99 -8.33 5.85
C THR A 143 33.79 -9.79 5.44
N ASN A 144 34.57 -10.71 6.03
CA ASN A 144 34.39 -12.13 5.78
C ASN A 144 33.11 -12.66 6.47
N MET A 145 32.56 -13.76 5.97
CA MET A 145 31.30 -14.31 6.48
C MET A 145 31.38 -14.74 7.95
N SER A 146 32.55 -15.20 8.41
CA SER A 146 32.73 -15.59 9.81
C SER A 146 32.60 -14.41 10.75
N TYR A 147 33.19 -13.26 10.41
CA TYR A 147 33.03 -12.04 11.18
C TYR A 147 31.58 -11.52 11.12
N LEU A 148 30.97 -11.52 9.94
CA LEU A 148 29.55 -11.15 9.77
C LEU A 148 28.62 -12.02 10.63
N SER A 149 28.99 -13.28 10.85
CA SER A 149 28.25 -14.22 11.68
C SER A 149 28.11 -13.78 13.14
N ARG A 150 29.03 -12.94 13.66
CA ARG A 150 28.91 -12.33 14.99
C ARG A 150 27.69 -11.43 15.10
N ILE A 151 27.40 -10.69 14.03
CA ILE A 151 26.26 -9.78 13.98
C ILE A 151 24.97 -10.59 13.86
N ALA A 152 24.94 -11.59 12.98
CA ALA A 152 23.79 -12.50 12.85
C ALA A 152 23.48 -13.21 14.17
N ARG A 153 24.52 -13.67 14.90
CA ARG A 153 24.41 -14.30 16.23
C ARG A 153 23.67 -13.41 17.23
N GLN A 154 23.98 -12.12 17.28
CA GLN A 154 23.33 -11.17 18.19
C GLN A 154 21.86 -10.90 17.82
N GLY A 155 21.47 -11.11 16.56
CA GLY A 155 20.07 -11.13 16.15
C GLY A 155 19.38 -12.42 16.59
N SER A 156 19.96 -13.56 16.21
CA SER A 156 19.50 -14.89 16.61
C SER A 156 20.69 -15.85 16.59
N GLY A 157 20.96 -16.55 17.70
CA GLY A 157 22.18 -17.34 17.86
C GLY A 157 22.47 -18.26 16.68
N SER A 158 21.49 -19.09 16.28
CA SER A 158 21.62 -20.01 15.16
C SER A 158 21.63 -19.37 13.77
N ALA A 159 21.33 -18.06 13.65
CA ALA A 159 21.41 -17.35 12.36
C ALA A 159 22.85 -17.26 11.85
N CYS A 160 23.84 -17.28 12.75
CA CYS A 160 25.26 -17.24 12.35
C CYS A 160 25.62 -18.38 11.39
N ARG A 161 25.02 -19.57 11.58
CA ARG A 161 25.28 -20.75 10.75
C ARG A 161 24.63 -20.67 9.37
N SER A 162 23.53 -19.93 9.23
CA SER A 162 22.85 -19.70 7.94
C SER A 162 23.62 -18.75 7.01
N LEU A 163 24.77 -18.21 7.41
CA LEU A 163 25.63 -17.41 6.52
C LEU A 163 26.53 -18.24 5.61
N PHE A 164 26.53 -19.57 5.77
CA PHE A 164 27.36 -20.50 5.01
C PHE A 164 26.51 -21.64 4.44
N GLY A 165 26.95 -22.17 3.28
CA GLY A 165 26.45 -23.42 2.72
C GLY A 165 27.09 -24.65 3.34
N GLY A 166 26.56 -25.82 3.01
CA GLY A 166 27.11 -27.11 3.41
C GLY A 166 26.91 -27.42 4.89
N PHE A 167 28.02 -27.74 5.56
CA PHE A 167 28.07 -28.14 6.96
C PHE A 167 28.76 -27.05 7.77
N VAL A 168 28.07 -26.52 8.77
CA VAL A 168 28.48 -25.28 9.44
C VAL A 168 28.52 -25.47 10.94
N ALA A 169 29.68 -25.20 11.54
CA ALA A 169 29.85 -25.16 12.98
C ALA A 169 29.64 -23.74 13.49
N TRP A 170 29.00 -23.59 14.65
CA TRP A 170 29.10 -22.38 15.48
C TRP A 170 29.98 -22.71 16.67
N GLU A 171 31.14 -22.08 16.70
CA GLU A 171 32.13 -22.18 17.77
C GLU A 171 31.69 -21.27 18.93
N MET A 172 31.68 -21.82 20.12
CA MET A 172 31.16 -21.14 21.29
C MET A 172 32.05 -19.98 21.71
N GLY A 173 33.35 -20.03 21.41
CA GLY A 173 34.35 -19.07 21.86
C GLY A 173 34.59 -19.12 23.37
N SER A 174 35.74 -18.64 23.79
CA SER A 174 36.15 -18.43 25.18
C SER A 174 36.15 -16.96 25.59
N GLU A 175 36.26 -16.03 24.63
CA GLU A 175 36.36 -14.60 24.95
C GLU A 175 35.03 -14.05 25.48
N ALA A 176 35.13 -13.19 26.51
CA ALA A 176 33.96 -12.60 27.18
C ALA A 176 33.23 -11.59 26.29
N ASP A 177 33.95 -10.93 25.37
CA ASP A 177 33.37 -10.01 24.39
C ASP A 177 32.72 -10.73 23.19
N GLY A 178 32.87 -12.05 23.12
CA GLY A 178 32.33 -12.89 22.05
C GLY A 178 32.95 -12.62 20.69
N SER A 179 34.18 -12.12 20.63
CA SER A 179 34.93 -11.89 19.40
C SER A 179 35.25 -13.17 18.63
N ASP A 180 35.44 -14.27 19.35
CA ASP A 180 35.80 -15.60 18.83
C ASP A 180 34.61 -16.57 18.73
N SER A 181 33.40 -16.17 19.13
CA SER A 181 32.19 -16.99 18.93
C SER A 181 31.60 -16.77 17.54
N LEU A 182 32.05 -17.59 16.59
CA LEU A 182 31.85 -17.44 15.14
C LEU A 182 31.23 -18.67 14.50
N ALA A 183 30.60 -18.49 13.35
CA ALA A 183 30.30 -19.59 12.43
C ALA A 183 31.48 -19.85 11.48
N VAL A 184 31.75 -21.13 11.26
CA VAL A 184 32.82 -21.64 10.38
C VAL A 184 32.27 -22.77 9.53
N GLN A 185 32.53 -22.73 8.23
CA GLN A 185 32.20 -23.83 7.32
C GLN A 185 33.14 -25.01 7.58
N VAL A 186 32.57 -26.16 7.94
CA VAL A 186 33.30 -27.43 8.12
C VAL A 186 33.56 -28.07 6.77
N ALA A 187 32.55 -28.10 5.91
CA ALA A 187 32.65 -28.56 4.54
C ALA A 187 31.58 -27.88 3.66
N PRO A 188 31.87 -27.55 2.39
CA PRO A 188 30.87 -26.99 1.48
C PRO A 188 29.83 -28.04 1.07
N GLU A 189 28.73 -27.60 0.47
CA GLU A 189 27.67 -28.47 -0.05
C GLU A 189 28.17 -29.46 -1.09
N SER A 190 29.13 -29.06 -1.92
CA SER A 190 29.80 -29.93 -2.89
C SER A 190 30.60 -31.06 -2.27
N HIS A 191 30.90 -30.99 -0.97
CA HIS A 191 31.61 -32.05 -0.27
C HIS A 191 30.76 -33.29 -0.04
N TRP A 192 29.44 -33.19 0.16
CA TRP A 192 28.59 -34.36 0.40
C TRP A 192 27.23 -34.23 -0.29
N PRO A 193 27.20 -34.20 -1.64
CA PRO A 193 26.00 -33.90 -2.42
C PRO A 193 24.93 -35.00 -2.34
N ASP A 194 25.30 -36.23 -1.97
CA ASP A 194 24.37 -37.35 -1.85
C ASP A 194 23.56 -37.34 -0.55
N LEU A 195 23.90 -36.48 0.42
CA LEU A 195 23.12 -36.35 1.65
C LEU A 195 21.85 -35.53 1.38
N GLN A 196 20.69 -36.12 1.63
CA GLN A 196 19.40 -35.47 1.46
C GLN A 196 18.66 -35.35 2.80
N ALA A 197 17.63 -34.50 2.85
CA ALA A 197 16.78 -34.31 4.01
C ALA A 197 15.29 -34.36 3.62
N LEU A 198 14.49 -35.01 4.47
CA LEU A 198 13.03 -35.00 4.42
C LEU A 198 12.49 -34.36 5.69
N ILE A 199 11.76 -33.25 5.54
CA ILE A 199 11.11 -32.57 6.65
C ILE A 199 9.65 -33.03 6.71
N CYS A 200 9.26 -33.59 7.84
CA CYS A 200 7.89 -33.97 8.14
C CYS A 200 7.25 -32.88 9.02
N VAL A 201 6.36 -32.07 8.43
CA VAL A 201 5.63 -31.02 9.15
C VAL A 201 4.49 -31.68 9.92
N VAL A 202 4.71 -31.93 11.21
CA VAL A 202 3.73 -32.52 12.13
C VAL A 202 2.75 -31.46 12.64
N SER A 203 3.24 -30.25 12.90
CA SER A 203 2.41 -29.13 13.30
C SER A 203 3.04 -27.81 12.90
N ASP A 204 2.19 -26.87 12.49
CA ASP A 204 2.49 -25.45 12.31
C ASP A 204 1.90 -24.57 13.43
N ALA A 205 1.34 -25.18 14.47
CA ALA A 205 0.78 -24.47 15.60
C ALA A 205 1.87 -23.72 16.39
N LYS A 206 1.48 -22.60 16.99
CA LYS A 206 2.38 -21.80 17.84
C LYS A 206 2.88 -22.64 19.02
N LYS A 207 4.20 -22.65 19.20
CA LYS A 207 4.88 -23.37 20.29
C LYS A 207 4.35 -22.90 21.67
N GLY A 208 4.12 -23.84 22.58
CA GLY A 208 3.77 -23.53 23.97
C GLY A 208 4.89 -22.78 24.71
N THR A 209 6.12 -23.30 24.66
CA THR A 209 7.32 -22.65 25.22
C THR A 209 8.24 -22.18 24.09
N SER A 210 8.68 -20.92 24.15
CA SER A 210 9.63 -20.39 23.16
C SER A 210 11.03 -20.96 23.37
N SER A 211 11.82 -21.10 22.30
CA SER A 211 13.19 -21.62 22.44
C SER A 211 14.08 -20.75 23.34
N THR A 212 13.88 -19.43 23.33
CA THR A 212 14.69 -18.49 24.16
C THR A 212 14.41 -18.67 25.64
N GLU A 213 13.12 -18.73 26.00
CA GLU A 213 12.70 -18.94 27.38
C GLU A 213 13.09 -20.35 27.84
N GLY A 214 12.75 -21.35 27.02
CA GLY A 214 13.00 -22.76 27.33
C GLY A 214 14.46 -23.04 27.60
N MET A 215 15.38 -22.59 26.73
CA MET A 215 16.80 -22.87 26.92
C MET A 215 17.40 -22.20 28.16
N GLN A 216 16.89 -21.03 28.55
CA GLN A 216 17.37 -20.35 29.76
C GLN A 216 16.84 -21.00 31.02
N ASN A 217 15.60 -21.51 30.98
CA ASN A 217 15.07 -22.31 32.08
C ASN A 217 15.84 -23.63 32.22
N THR A 218 16.19 -24.29 31.11
CA THR A 218 17.05 -25.48 31.12
C THR A 218 18.42 -25.16 31.75
N VAL A 219 19.06 -24.05 31.36
CA VAL A 219 20.34 -23.62 31.97
C VAL A 219 20.25 -23.45 33.47
N LYS A 220 19.13 -22.90 33.97
CA LYS A 220 18.93 -22.64 35.40
C LYS A 220 18.61 -23.89 36.21
N THR A 221 17.96 -24.89 35.62
CA THR A 221 17.26 -25.93 36.39
C THR A 221 17.70 -27.37 36.06
N SER A 222 18.23 -27.64 34.87
CA SER A 222 18.61 -28.99 34.45
C SER A 222 20.05 -29.32 34.86
N PRO A 223 20.27 -30.22 35.84
CA PRO A 223 21.61 -30.74 36.13
C PRO A 223 22.17 -31.54 34.95
N LEU A 224 21.33 -32.22 34.15
CA LEU A 224 21.80 -33.00 32.99
C LEU A 224 22.41 -32.11 31.91
N LEU A 225 21.94 -30.86 31.76
CA LEU A 225 22.56 -29.91 30.85
C LEU A 225 24.03 -29.66 31.19
N GLN A 226 24.38 -29.56 32.48
CA GLN A 226 25.76 -29.25 32.90
C GLN A 226 26.74 -30.36 32.49
N HIS A 227 26.31 -31.63 32.57
CA HIS A 227 27.11 -32.75 32.08
C HIS A 227 27.16 -32.75 30.54
N ARG A 228 26.03 -32.49 29.87
CA ARG A 228 25.97 -32.40 28.40
C ARG A 228 26.97 -31.39 27.84
N ILE A 229 27.03 -30.17 28.38
CA ILE A 229 27.88 -29.09 27.86
C ILE A 229 29.37 -29.34 28.10
N LYS A 230 29.74 -29.98 29.23
CA LYS A 230 31.14 -30.20 29.60
C LYS A 230 31.74 -31.47 28.98
N GLU A 231 30.99 -32.57 29.01
CA GLU A 231 31.54 -33.89 28.72
C GLU A 231 31.05 -34.47 27.39
N VAL A 232 29.82 -34.15 26.96
CA VAL A 232 29.19 -34.81 25.82
C VAL A 232 29.40 -34.05 24.51
N VAL A 233 29.01 -32.78 24.48
CA VAL A 233 29.02 -31.99 23.23
C VAL A 233 30.43 -31.81 22.65
N PRO A 234 31.50 -31.52 23.44
CA PRO A 234 32.84 -31.38 22.88
C PRO A 234 33.33 -32.63 22.14
N ALA A 235 33.11 -33.82 22.71
CA ALA A 235 33.43 -35.09 22.07
C ALA A 235 32.61 -35.31 20.79
N ARG A 236 31.29 -35.09 20.85
CA ARG A 236 30.41 -35.24 19.68
C ARG A 236 30.74 -34.26 18.56
N MET A 237 31.12 -33.02 18.86
CA MET A 237 31.54 -32.05 17.86
C MET A 237 32.77 -32.52 17.09
N LYS A 238 33.78 -33.06 17.79
CA LYS A 238 34.98 -33.62 17.15
C LYS A 238 34.62 -34.79 16.24
N GLN A 239 33.83 -35.74 16.74
CA GLN A 239 33.41 -36.92 15.98
C GLN A 239 32.53 -36.54 14.78
N MET A 240 31.58 -35.61 14.96
CA MET A 240 30.69 -35.15 13.88
C MET A 240 31.46 -34.42 12.77
N LYS A 241 32.40 -33.52 13.13
CA LYS A 241 33.26 -32.86 12.15
C LYS A 241 34.04 -33.90 11.33
N GLN A 242 34.62 -34.90 11.98
CA GLN A 242 35.36 -35.97 11.31
C GLN A 242 34.44 -36.82 10.40
N ALA A 243 33.26 -37.22 10.90
CA ALA A 243 32.30 -38.00 10.11
C ALA A 243 31.85 -37.26 8.84
N ILE A 244 31.67 -35.93 8.90
CA ILE A 244 31.36 -35.12 7.73
C ILE A 244 32.52 -35.09 6.74
N LEU A 245 33.76 -34.88 7.22
CA LEU A 245 34.95 -34.85 6.36
C LEU A 245 35.18 -36.20 5.66
N ASP A 246 34.93 -37.30 6.36
CA ASP A 246 35.09 -38.67 5.84
C ASP A 246 33.86 -39.18 5.07
N ARG A 247 32.75 -38.43 5.04
CA ARG A 247 31.44 -38.85 4.52
C ARG A 247 30.94 -40.15 5.15
N ASP A 248 31.25 -40.34 6.43
CA ASP A 248 30.81 -41.48 7.23
C ASP A 248 29.36 -41.26 7.70
N PHE A 249 28.42 -41.75 6.89
CA PHE A 249 26.99 -41.65 7.20
C PHE A 249 26.62 -42.38 8.49
N GLU A 250 27.29 -43.47 8.84
CA GLU A 250 26.93 -44.28 10.01
C GLU A 250 27.22 -43.52 11.31
N THR A 251 28.42 -42.95 11.42
CA THR A 251 28.77 -42.09 12.55
C THR A 251 27.93 -40.81 12.57
N PHE A 252 27.72 -40.17 11.41
CA PHE A 252 26.86 -38.99 11.28
C PHE A 252 25.43 -39.27 11.77
N ALA A 253 24.84 -40.38 11.32
CA ALA A 253 23.47 -40.76 11.63
C ALA A 253 23.27 -41.03 13.12
N ASN A 254 24.17 -41.83 13.71
CA ASN A 254 24.11 -42.18 15.12
C ASN A 254 24.25 -40.95 16.01
N LEU A 255 25.24 -40.10 15.75
CA LEU A 255 25.46 -38.87 16.51
C LEU A 255 24.27 -37.91 16.40
N THR A 256 23.71 -37.75 15.20
CA THR A 256 22.55 -36.88 14.94
C THR A 256 21.33 -37.29 15.76
N MET A 257 20.99 -38.59 15.74
CA MET A 257 19.86 -39.12 16.51
C MET A 257 20.09 -39.01 18.02
N GLN A 258 21.29 -39.40 18.49
CA GLN A 258 21.63 -39.33 19.91
C GLN A 258 21.65 -37.90 20.45
N ASP A 259 22.13 -36.94 19.67
CA ASP A 259 22.18 -35.54 20.10
C ASP A 259 20.81 -34.88 20.11
N SER A 260 19.96 -35.21 19.13
CA SER A 260 18.54 -34.86 19.15
C SER A 260 17.85 -35.40 20.41
N ASN A 261 18.01 -36.69 20.70
CA ASN A 261 17.40 -37.32 21.88
C ASN A 261 17.88 -36.67 23.18
N GLN A 262 19.18 -36.42 23.31
CA GLN A 262 19.73 -35.83 24.53
C GLN A 262 19.33 -34.36 24.70
N PHE A 263 19.18 -33.60 23.62
CA PHE A 263 18.59 -32.27 23.67
C PHE A 263 17.16 -32.31 24.24
N HIS A 264 16.30 -33.21 23.75
CA HIS A 264 14.94 -33.34 24.31
C HIS A 264 14.94 -33.93 25.73
N ALA A 265 15.94 -34.72 26.11
CA ALA A 265 16.11 -35.20 27.47
C ALA A 265 16.42 -34.06 28.46
N VAL A 266 17.29 -33.10 28.10
CA VAL A 266 17.54 -31.93 28.96
C VAL A 266 16.35 -30.97 29.00
N CYS A 267 15.53 -30.92 27.94
CA CYS A 267 14.23 -30.24 27.99
C CYS A 267 13.27 -30.89 28.98
N LEU A 268 13.22 -32.24 29.02
CA LEU A 268 12.42 -32.99 29.97
C LEU A 268 12.92 -32.84 31.42
N ASP A 269 14.23 -32.71 31.61
CA ASP A 269 14.89 -32.46 32.90
C ASP A 269 14.80 -31.01 33.39
N THR A 270 14.23 -30.11 32.58
CA THR A 270 13.99 -28.71 32.97
C THR A 270 12.84 -28.62 33.97
N LEU A 271 12.84 -27.61 34.85
CA LEU A 271 11.72 -27.33 35.77
C LEU A 271 11.05 -25.97 35.43
N PRO A 272 9.76 -25.95 35.03
CA PRO A 272 8.92 -27.10 34.65
C PRO A 272 9.42 -27.81 33.39
N PRO A 273 9.08 -29.10 33.19
CA PRO A 273 9.51 -29.88 32.03
C PRO A 273 8.99 -29.29 30.73
N ILE A 274 9.84 -29.31 29.71
CA ILE A 274 9.52 -28.79 28.37
C ILE A 274 9.30 -29.97 27.42
N PHE A 275 8.13 -30.04 26.81
CA PHE A 275 7.75 -31.07 25.84
C PHE A 275 7.62 -30.47 24.44
N TYR A 276 8.57 -30.77 23.57
CA TYR A 276 8.48 -30.41 22.15
C TYR A 276 7.99 -31.57 21.27
N LEU A 277 8.42 -32.80 21.59
CA LEU A 277 8.01 -33.99 20.86
C LEU A 277 6.59 -34.41 21.26
N ASN A 278 5.77 -34.73 20.26
CA ASN A 278 4.46 -35.33 20.47
C ASN A 278 4.47 -36.81 20.05
N ASP A 279 3.30 -37.45 20.06
CA ASP A 279 3.20 -38.87 19.73
C ASP A 279 3.49 -39.17 18.25
N THR A 280 3.17 -38.25 17.33
CA THR A 280 3.59 -38.35 15.92
C THR A 280 5.12 -38.30 15.81
N SER A 281 5.79 -37.38 16.51
CA SER A 281 7.25 -37.31 16.55
C SER A 281 7.87 -38.64 17.02
N ARG A 282 7.32 -39.23 18.08
CA ARG A 282 7.76 -40.52 18.63
C ARG A 282 7.51 -41.69 17.67
N ALA A 283 6.43 -41.65 16.90
CA ALA A 283 6.14 -42.65 15.88
C ALA A 283 7.15 -42.57 14.72
N ILE A 284 7.52 -41.36 14.27
CA ILE A 284 8.57 -41.17 13.26
C ILE A 284 9.92 -41.71 13.76
N ILE A 285 10.26 -41.49 15.03
CA ILE A 285 11.48 -42.07 15.65
C ILE A 285 11.48 -43.60 15.53
N LYS A 286 10.38 -44.25 15.88
CA LYS A 286 10.25 -45.72 15.79
C LYS A 286 10.39 -46.19 14.35
N LEU A 287 9.71 -45.53 13.41
CA LEU A 287 9.78 -45.85 11.98
C LEU A 287 11.22 -45.83 11.45
N VAL A 288 12.00 -44.81 11.79
CA VAL A 288 13.40 -44.68 11.35
C VAL A 288 14.28 -45.79 11.95
N HIS A 289 14.09 -46.13 13.23
CA HIS A 289 14.83 -47.25 13.84
C HIS A 289 14.50 -48.59 13.18
N GLU A 290 13.22 -48.87 12.91
CA GLU A 290 12.81 -50.10 12.22
C GLU A 290 13.34 -50.16 10.78
N TYR A 291 13.32 -49.04 10.07
CA TYR A 291 13.91 -48.95 8.73
C TYR A 291 15.42 -49.24 8.74
N ASN A 292 16.15 -48.71 9.72
CA ASN A 292 17.57 -49.00 9.90
C ASN A 292 17.81 -50.48 10.28
N ASN A 293 17.03 -51.05 11.20
CA ASN A 293 17.14 -52.45 11.61
C ASN A 293 16.88 -53.42 10.44
N ALA A 294 16.00 -53.03 9.53
CA ALA A 294 15.67 -53.77 8.33
C ALA A 294 16.75 -53.70 7.24
N SER A 295 17.84 -52.96 7.44
CA SER A 295 18.93 -52.90 6.45
C SER A 295 19.57 -54.28 6.25
N PRO A 296 19.64 -54.80 5.01
CA PRO A 296 20.26 -56.10 4.71
C PRO A 296 21.73 -56.20 5.15
N ASP A 297 22.48 -55.10 5.03
CA ASP A 297 23.91 -55.00 5.36
C ASP A 297 24.18 -54.55 6.81
N GLY A 298 23.14 -54.32 7.61
CA GLY A 298 23.24 -53.87 8.99
C GLY A 298 23.67 -52.41 9.17
N LYS A 299 23.83 -51.64 8.09
CA LYS A 299 24.22 -50.22 8.15
C LYS A 299 23.01 -49.32 8.37
N LEU A 300 23.24 -48.17 9.00
CA LEU A 300 22.22 -47.11 9.12
C LEU A 300 21.94 -46.49 7.76
N ARG A 301 20.65 -46.33 7.43
CA ARG A 301 20.17 -45.76 6.16
C ARG A 301 19.46 -44.41 6.33
N ALA A 302 19.02 -44.09 7.54
CA ALA A 302 18.32 -42.86 7.87
C ALA A 302 18.67 -42.36 9.28
N ALA A 303 18.59 -41.05 9.49
CA ALA A 303 18.79 -40.42 10.78
C ALA A 303 17.76 -39.32 11.02
N TYR A 304 17.03 -39.40 12.13
CA TYR A 304 16.11 -38.33 12.49
C TYR A 304 16.79 -37.27 13.38
N THR A 305 16.27 -36.05 13.32
CA THR A 305 16.55 -35.01 14.30
C THR A 305 15.35 -34.10 14.48
N PHE A 306 15.21 -33.53 15.67
CA PHE A 306 14.11 -32.65 16.05
C PHE A 306 14.66 -31.40 16.73
N ASP A 307 14.17 -30.23 16.32
CA ASP A 307 14.46 -28.96 16.99
C ASP A 307 13.41 -28.69 18.08
N ALA A 308 13.25 -27.43 18.50
CA ALA A 308 12.28 -27.01 19.51
C ALA A 308 10.83 -27.04 18.95
N GLY A 309 10.34 -28.22 18.58
CA GLY A 309 8.99 -28.48 18.08
C GLY A 309 8.82 -29.94 17.64
N PRO A 310 7.62 -30.36 17.21
CA PRO A 310 7.33 -31.76 16.90
C PRO A 310 7.78 -32.19 15.49
N ASN A 311 8.23 -31.26 14.65
CA ASN A 311 8.56 -31.53 13.25
C ASN A 311 9.87 -32.32 13.14
N ALA A 312 9.81 -33.41 12.37
CA ALA A 312 10.95 -34.29 12.16
C ALA A 312 11.75 -33.84 10.94
N VAL A 313 13.07 -33.95 11.02
CA VAL A 313 13.96 -33.88 9.86
C VAL A 313 14.69 -35.21 9.76
N ILE A 314 14.54 -35.90 8.63
CA ILE A 314 15.17 -37.20 8.37
C ILE A 314 16.26 -37.01 7.33
N TYR A 315 17.51 -37.25 7.71
CA TYR A 315 18.65 -37.30 6.81
C TYR A 315 18.86 -38.71 6.28
N ALA A 316 19.20 -38.83 4.99
CA ALA A 316 19.56 -40.09 4.37
C ALA A 316 20.40 -39.87 3.11
N PRO A 317 21.25 -40.84 2.71
CA PRO A 317 21.80 -40.89 1.36
C PRO A 317 20.67 -40.91 0.31
N LYS A 318 20.90 -40.25 -0.82
CA LYS A 318 19.94 -40.07 -1.92
C LYS A 318 19.28 -41.37 -2.37
N GLU A 319 20.04 -42.46 -2.43
CA GLU A 319 19.55 -43.79 -2.84
C GLU A 319 18.44 -44.36 -1.93
N HIS A 320 18.38 -43.92 -0.66
CA HIS A 320 17.39 -44.39 0.32
C HIS A 320 16.18 -43.45 0.45
N MET A 321 16.25 -42.24 -0.08
CA MET A 321 15.21 -41.22 0.16
C MET A 321 13.84 -41.61 -0.41
N LYS A 322 13.82 -42.27 -1.58
CA LYS A 322 12.57 -42.75 -2.21
C LYS A 322 11.82 -43.72 -1.29
N GLU A 323 12.52 -44.70 -0.71
CA GLU A 323 11.95 -45.70 0.20
C GLU A 323 11.44 -45.05 1.49
N ILE A 324 12.19 -44.08 2.04
CA ILE A 324 11.80 -43.34 3.24
C ILE A 324 10.52 -42.54 3.01
N ILE A 325 10.41 -41.82 1.89
CA ILE A 325 9.20 -41.05 1.54
C ILE A 325 7.99 -41.99 1.43
N GLN A 326 8.15 -43.16 0.79
CA GLN A 326 7.09 -44.16 0.69
C GLN A 326 6.63 -44.67 2.07
N LEU A 327 7.57 -44.97 2.96
CA LEU A 327 7.28 -45.41 4.32
C LEU A 327 6.56 -44.32 5.13
N VAL A 328 7.03 -43.08 5.07
CA VAL A 328 6.39 -41.96 5.77
C VAL A 328 4.98 -41.72 5.22
N ALA A 329 4.79 -41.73 3.91
CA ALA A 329 3.47 -41.55 3.29
C ALA A 329 2.50 -42.70 3.63
N HIS A 330 3.00 -43.93 3.80
CA HIS A 330 2.20 -45.07 4.23
C HIS A 330 1.70 -44.92 5.67
N TYR A 331 2.59 -44.61 6.62
CA TYR A 331 2.24 -44.54 8.04
C TYR A 331 1.63 -43.20 8.46
N PHE A 332 1.85 -42.13 7.69
CA PHE A 332 1.35 -40.77 7.96
C PHE A 332 0.69 -40.17 6.71
N PRO A 333 -0.45 -40.72 6.25
CA PRO A 333 -1.08 -40.33 5.00
C PRO A 333 -1.45 -38.84 4.94
N GLY A 334 -1.29 -38.26 3.76
CA GLY A 334 -1.58 -36.87 3.46
C GLY A 334 -3.00 -36.57 3.00
N ALA A 335 -3.35 -35.29 2.92
CA ALA A 335 -4.58 -34.84 2.27
C ALA A 335 -4.50 -35.09 0.76
N ALA A 336 -5.62 -35.49 0.14
CA ALA A 336 -5.71 -35.83 -1.29
C ALA A 336 -5.78 -34.58 -2.22
N ASP A 337 -5.48 -33.39 -1.70
CA ASP A 337 -5.61 -32.11 -2.40
C ASP A 337 -4.31 -31.65 -3.09
N GLY A 338 -3.27 -32.48 -3.10
CA GLY A 338 -1.97 -32.18 -3.68
C GLY A 338 -1.07 -31.26 -2.83
N SER A 339 -1.55 -30.79 -1.67
CA SER A 339 -0.80 -29.89 -0.78
C SER A 339 0.21 -30.62 0.12
N TYR A 340 0.11 -31.95 0.18
CA TYR A 340 0.88 -32.82 1.06
C TYR A 340 2.34 -32.98 0.65
N PHE A 341 2.63 -33.16 -0.65
CA PHE A 341 3.99 -33.35 -1.15
C PHE A 341 4.05 -33.01 -2.65
N ALA A 342 5.04 -32.21 -3.06
CA ALA A 342 5.26 -31.84 -4.46
C ALA A 342 5.76 -33.02 -5.34
N ASP A 343 5.93 -34.20 -4.74
CA ASP A 343 6.24 -35.50 -5.36
C ASP A 343 7.23 -35.46 -6.55
N PRO A 344 8.48 -34.98 -6.32
CA PRO A 344 9.48 -34.88 -7.37
C PRO A 344 9.85 -36.24 -7.99
N TYR A 345 9.53 -37.34 -7.31
CA TYR A 345 9.82 -38.70 -7.73
C TYR A 345 8.62 -39.42 -8.37
N ARG A 346 7.46 -38.76 -8.49
CA ARG A 346 6.18 -39.36 -8.94
C ARG A 346 5.76 -40.59 -8.13
N ILE A 347 6.18 -40.67 -6.87
CA ILE A 347 5.92 -41.78 -5.92
C ILE A 347 4.43 -41.92 -5.61
N LEU A 348 3.69 -40.81 -5.53
CA LEU A 348 2.27 -40.76 -5.21
C LEU A 348 1.38 -40.88 -6.47
N GLN A 349 1.96 -40.75 -7.66
CA GLN A 349 1.24 -40.81 -8.95
C GLN A 349 1.34 -42.16 -9.67
N SER A 350 2.31 -43.00 -9.31
CA SER A 350 2.38 -44.35 -9.87
C SER A 350 1.29 -45.24 -9.27
N ASN A 351 0.59 -46.02 -10.10
CA ASN A 351 -0.24 -47.15 -9.66
C ASN A 351 0.58 -48.28 -9.01
N GLU A 352 1.87 -48.07 -8.75
CA GLU A 352 2.67 -48.95 -7.90
C GLU A 352 2.21 -48.70 -6.46
N ALA A 353 1.75 -49.75 -5.78
CA ALA A 353 1.22 -49.64 -4.42
C ALA A 353 2.16 -48.82 -3.53
N LEU A 354 1.66 -47.70 -3.00
CA LEU A 354 2.30 -46.97 -1.92
C LEU A 354 2.60 -47.94 -0.78
N GLY A 355 3.88 -48.27 -0.59
CA GLY A 355 4.32 -49.15 0.49
C GLY A 355 4.60 -50.59 0.08
N ALA A 356 5.70 -50.81 -0.65
CA ALA A 356 6.49 -51.99 -0.33
C ALA A 356 7.19 -51.71 1.01
N ILE A 357 6.50 -51.99 2.12
CA ILE A 357 7.16 -52.20 3.41
C ILE A 357 8.30 -53.19 3.14
N PRO A 358 9.55 -52.94 3.58
CA PRO A 358 10.65 -53.87 3.34
C PRO A 358 10.20 -55.30 3.65
N ALA A 359 10.11 -56.14 2.61
CA ALA A 359 9.60 -57.50 2.71
C ALA A 359 10.69 -58.42 3.29
N ASN A 360 11.15 -58.10 4.49
CA ASN A 360 12.14 -58.88 5.22
C ASN A 360 11.70 -59.05 6.68
N ASP A 361 12.09 -60.16 7.28
CA ASP A 361 11.68 -60.54 8.65
C ASP A 361 12.24 -59.59 9.73
N ARG A 362 13.09 -58.61 9.35
CA ARG A 362 13.71 -57.63 10.25
C ARG A 362 12.92 -56.34 10.37
N PHE A 363 11.98 -56.06 9.46
CA PHE A 363 11.09 -54.90 9.57
C PHE A 363 9.79 -55.32 10.26
N ASN A 364 9.52 -54.80 11.47
CA ASN A 364 8.24 -55.06 12.11
C ASN A 364 7.16 -54.12 11.53
N ALA A 365 6.35 -54.62 10.60
CA ALA A 365 5.25 -53.85 10.01
C ALA A 365 4.19 -53.35 11.03
N ALA A 366 4.11 -53.99 12.20
CA ALA A 366 3.24 -53.59 13.30
C ALA A 366 3.91 -52.61 14.29
N CYS A 367 5.09 -52.07 13.98
CA CYS A 367 5.86 -51.21 14.89
C CYS A 367 5.14 -49.90 15.27
N ILE A 368 4.33 -49.36 14.36
CA ILE A 368 3.48 -48.19 14.57
C ILE A 368 2.13 -48.37 13.83
N PRO A 369 1.01 -47.85 14.37
CA PRO A 369 -0.25 -47.79 13.64
C PRO A 369 -0.17 -46.77 12.50
N VAL A 370 -1.03 -46.91 11.49
CA VAL A 370 -1.25 -45.86 10.50
C VAL A 370 -1.97 -44.69 11.17
N PHE A 371 -1.38 -43.50 11.10
CA PHE A 371 -1.94 -42.30 11.70
C PHE A 371 -3.07 -41.72 10.86
N PRO A 372 -4.00 -40.96 11.47
CA PRO A 372 -5.01 -40.23 10.72
C PRO A 372 -4.41 -39.23 9.73
N VAL A 373 -5.15 -38.96 8.65
CA VAL A 373 -4.79 -37.93 7.66
C VAL A 373 -4.54 -36.59 8.35
N GLY A 374 -3.41 -35.96 8.02
CA GLY A 374 -3.00 -34.67 8.57
C GLY A 374 -2.17 -34.73 9.85
N ALA A 375 -1.90 -35.92 10.40
CA ALA A 375 -0.92 -36.07 11.49
C ALA A 375 0.48 -35.59 11.10
N VAL A 376 0.84 -35.77 9.82
CA VAL A 376 1.87 -35.00 9.12
C VAL A 376 1.14 -34.21 8.04
N SER A 377 1.14 -32.88 8.14
CA SER A 377 0.40 -32.02 7.22
C SER A 377 1.12 -31.84 5.89
N ARG A 378 2.46 -31.89 5.88
CA ARG A 378 3.27 -31.72 4.68
C ARG A 378 4.61 -32.43 4.77
N LEU A 379 5.10 -32.92 3.64
CA LEU A 379 6.46 -33.37 3.42
C LEU A 379 7.24 -32.35 2.59
N LEU A 380 8.47 -32.03 2.99
CA LEU A 380 9.38 -31.20 2.22
C LEU A 380 10.69 -31.97 1.99
N HIS A 381 10.92 -32.39 0.76
CA HIS A 381 12.18 -33.02 0.35
C HIS A 381 13.16 -31.92 -0.08
N THR A 382 14.39 -31.99 0.43
CA THR A 382 15.45 -31.02 0.18
C THR A 382 16.83 -31.69 0.30
N GLU A 383 17.88 -30.91 0.13
CA GLU A 383 19.27 -31.36 0.07
C GLU A 383 20.22 -30.36 0.74
N VAL A 384 21.46 -30.79 0.95
CA VAL A 384 22.54 -29.91 1.40
C VAL A 384 22.83 -28.88 0.32
N ALA A 385 22.87 -27.60 0.67
CA ALA A 385 23.00 -26.52 -0.32
C ALA A 385 23.87 -25.36 0.16
N ASP A 386 23.99 -24.36 -0.72
CA ASP A 386 24.78 -23.16 -0.56
C ASP A 386 24.24 -22.19 0.50
N GLY A 387 25.03 -21.15 0.77
CA GLY A 387 24.70 -20.07 1.71
C GLY A 387 23.81 -18.98 1.10
N PRO A 388 23.65 -17.82 1.77
CA PRO A 388 22.79 -16.74 1.29
C PRO A 388 23.12 -16.26 -0.13
N ARG A 389 22.09 -15.97 -0.93
CA ARG A 389 22.21 -15.54 -2.33
C ARG A 389 21.74 -14.09 -2.48
N VAL A 390 22.41 -13.31 -3.34
CA VAL A 390 21.86 -12.05 -3.85
C VAL A 390 20.97 -12.40 -5.04
N VAL A 391 19.74 -11.88 -5.06
CA VAL A 391 18.77 -12.17 -6.13
C VAL A 391 18.47 -10.95 -6.98
N GLY A 392 17.76 -11.14 -8.08
CA GLY A 392 17.43 -10.09 -9.05
C GLY A 392 16.55 -8.97 -8.48
N LYS A 393 16.52 -7.82 -9.16
CA LYS A 393 15.68 -6.67 -8.78
C LYS A 393 14.19 -6.98 -8.90
N ASP A 394 13.83 -7.87 -9.82
CA ASP A 394 12.48 -8.40 -10.05
C ASP A 394 11.96 -9.21 -8.85
N GLU A 395 12.85 -9.75 -8.03
CA GLU A 395 12.49 -10.44 -6.78
C GLU A 395 12.38 -9.50 -5.56
N SER A 396 12.49 -8.17 -5.77
CA SER A 396 12.35 -7.17 -4.70
C SER A 396 10.99 -7.25 -4.02
N LEU A 397 11.02 -7.24 -2.69
CA LEU A 397 9.85 -7.12 -1.82
C LEU A 397 9.44 -5.67 -1.57
N LEU A 398 10.25 -4.69 -2.00
CA LEU A 398 9.89 -3.27 -2.06
C LEU A 398 9.67 -2.95 -3.54
N ASN A 399 8.42 -3.01 -3.97
CA ASN A 399 8.06 -3.09 -5.39
C ASN A 399 6.77 -2.34 -5.75
N ALA A 400 6.15 -1.67 -4.78
CA ALA A 400 4.98 -0.84 -5.01
C ALA A 400 5.28 0.59 -4.56
N ASP A 401 4.95 1.57 -5.40
CA ASP A 401 5.02 2.97 -5.02
C ASP A 401 3.79 3.38 -4.21
N ALA A 402 4.05 4.13 -3.13
CA ALA A 402 3.01 4.72 -2.30
C ALA A 402 3.38 6.11 -1.82
N ILE A 403 2.37 6.94 -1.67
CA ILE A 403 2.48 8.25 -1.05
C ILE A 403 2.31 8.09 0.46
N VAL A 404 3.33 8.45 1.21
CA VAL A 404 3.35 8.32 2.67
C VAL A 404 3.43 9.69 3.33
N LEU A 405 2.63 9.90 4.38
CA LEU A 405 2.75 11.07 5.25
C LEU A 405 4.06 11.06 6.01
N VAL A 406 4.81 12.16 5.94
CA VAL A 406 6.01 12.36 6.75
C VAL A 406 5.85 13.54 7.68
N LYS A 407 6.49 13.47 8.84
CA LYS A 407 6.48 14.59 9.78
C LYS A 407 7.35 15.70 9.19
N ALA A 408 6.79 16.89 9.00
CA ALA A 408 7.58 18.02 8.55
C ALA A 408 8.57 18.43 9.68
N GLU A 409 9.83 18.68 9.33
CA GLU A 409 10.83 19.18 10.29
C GLU A 409 10.42 20.53 10.87
N GLN A 410 9.77 21.38 10.05
CA GLN A 410 9.16 22.63 10.45
C GLN A 410 7.79 22.80 9.79
N VAL A 411 6.86 23.43 10.50
CA VAL A 411 5.57 23.80 9.92
C VAL A 411 5.83 24.87 8.86
N ASN A 412 5.42 24.60 7.61
CA ASN A 412 5.51 25.60 6.56
C ASN A 412 4.57 26.76 6.92
N LYS A 413 5.14 27.95 7.14
CA LYS A 413 4.41 29.12 7.64
C LYS A 413 3.39 29.67 6.62
N GLU A 414 3.58 29.42 5.33
CA GLU A 414 2.69 29.90 4.27
C GLU A 414 1.49 28.98 4.05
N THR A 415 1.71 27.66 4.10
CA THR A 415 0.67 26.65 3.86
C THR A 415 -0.01 26.17 5.15
N GLY A 416 0.66 26.30 6.29
CA GLY A 416 0.24 25.77 7.58
C GLY A 416 0.37 24.25 7.68
N TYR A 417 1.12 23.60 6.78
CA TYR A 417 1.27 22.15 6.79
C TYR A 417 2.20 21.66 7.90
N LYS A 418 1.67 20.72 8.68
CA LYS A 418 2.37 19.99 9.73
C LYS A 418 2.95 18.66 9.23
N TYR A 419 2.38 18.11 8.15
CA TYR A 419 2.83 16.89 7.51
C TYR A 419 3.18 17.12 6.02
N GLY A 420 4.35 16.61 5.65
CA GLY A 420 4.78 16.45 4.26
C GLY A 420 4.24 15.13 3.69
N VAL A 421 4.57 14.90 2.42
CA VAL A 421 4.24 13.67 1.68
C VAL A 421 5.47 13.26 0.88
N GLU A 422 5.74 11.97 0.80
CA GLU A 422 6.87 11.41 0.05
C GLU A 422 6.43 10.21 -0.76
N LEU A 423 7.04 10.03 -1.94
CA LEU A 423 6.98 8.77 -2.68
C LEU A 423 7.90 7.79 -1.97
N GLN A 424 7.36 6.66 -1.54
CA GLN A 424 8.13 5.61 -0.92
C GLN A 424 7.80 4.28 -1.58
N GLN A 425 8.83 3.49 -1.86
CA GLN A 425 8.63 2.08 -2.19
C GLN A 425 8.23 1.33 -0.92
N VAL A 426 7.07 0.69 -0.99
CA VAL A 426 6.49 -0.16 0.04
C VAL A 426 6.30 -1.58 -0.51
N PRO A 427 6.11 -2.58 0.36
CA PRO A 427 5.75 -3.91 -0.11
C PRO A 427 4.36 -3.93 -0.72
N THR A 428 4.19 -4.68 -1.81
CA THR A 428 2.85 -5.04 -2.29
C THR A 428 2.14 -5.82 -1.17
N PRO A 429 0.98 -5.34 -0.67
CA PRO A 429 0.26 -6.01 0.40
C PRO A 429 -0.32 -7.34 -0.09
N LYS A 430 -0.42 -8.34 0.80
CA LYS A 430 -1.01 -9.65 0.50
C LYS A 430 -2.38 -9.78 1.17
N PRO A 431 -3.42 -10.26 0.45
CA PRO A 431 -4.75 -10.41 1.04
C PRO A 431 -4.75 -11.51 2.11
N SER A 432 -5.56 -11.35 3.15
CA SER A 432 -5.89 -12.38 4.13
C SER A 432 -7.34 -12.86 3.99
N GLU A 433 -7.81 -13.74 4.87
CA GLU A 433 -9.17 -14.29 4.78
C GLU A 433 -10.25 -13.21 4.67
N GLY A 434 -11.10 -13.33 3.64
CA GLY A 434 -12.16 -12.35 3.34
C GLY A 434 -11.68 -11.08 2.61
N GLN A 435 -10.41 -11.00 2.21
CA GLN A 435 -9.83 -9.80 1.59
C GLN A 435 -9.43 -10.00 0.12
N VAL A 436 -9.31 -8.87 -0.58
CA VAL A 436 -8.91 -8.80 -1.99
C VAL A 436 -7.78 -7.80 -2.17
N LEU A 437 -6.88 -8.08 -3.12
CA LEU A 437 -5.85 -7.16 -3.57
C LEU A 437 -6.35 -6.39 -4.79
N VAL A 438 -6.30 -5.06 -4.72
CA VAL A 438 -6.72 -4.17 -5.80
C VAL A 438 -5.53 -3.39 -6.31
N LYS A 439 -5.24 -3.49 -7.61
CA LYS A 439 -4.29 -2.62 -8.32
C LYS A 439 -5.00 -1.32 -8.69
N ILE A 440 -4.55 -0.21 -8.13
CA ILE A 440 -5.17 1.10 -8.35
C ILE A 440 -4.94 1.55 -9.80
N GLN A 441 -6.01 2.02 -10.44
CA GLN A 441 -5.99 2.59 -11.80
C GLN A 441 -6.13 4.10 -11.78
N ALA A 442 -6.93 4.63 -10.85
CA ALA A 442 -7.03 6.05 -10.56
C ALA A 442 -7.49 6.26 -9.11
N PHE A 443 -7.09 7.38 -8.52
CA PHE A 443 -7.53 7.83 -7.20
C PHE A 443 -7.92 9.31 -7.25
N SER A 444 -8.69 9.77 -6.28
CA SER A 444 -9.06 11.18 -6.15
C SER A 444 -8.67 11.74 -4.79
N PHE A 445 -8.55 13.07 -4.77
CA PHE A 445 -8.23 13.83 -3.58
C PHE A 445 -9.48 14.49 -3.04
N ASN A 446 -9.53 14.57 -1.72
CA ASN A 446 -10.59 15.22 -0.98
C ASN A 446 -10.02 16.40 -0.19
N HIS A 447 -10.90 17.33 0.20
CA HIS A 447 -10.55 18.39 1.13
C HIS A 447 -10.03 17.84 2.48
N ARG A 448 -10.43 16.60 2.81
CA ARG A 448 -9.89 15.80 3.90
C ARG A 448 -8.35 15.69 3.85
N ASP A 449 -7.77 15.39 2.69
CA ASP A 449 -6.33 15.17 2.54
C ASP A 449 -5.54 16.45 2.87
N ASN A 450 -6.09 17.62 2.55
CA ASN A 450 -5.53 18.91 2.93
C ASN A 450 -5.55 19.14 4.46
N TRP A 451 -6.65 18.78 5.14
CA TRP A 451 -6.74 18.88 6.60
C TRP A 451 -5.82 17.90 7.32
N ILE A 452 -5.65 16.70 6.77
CA ILE A 452 -4.66 15.72 7.24
C ILE A 452 -3.27 16.36 7.25
N ARG A 453 -2.86 17.01 6.14
CA ARG A 453 -1.56 17.68 6.05
C ARG A 453 -1.39 18.86 7.02
N LYS A 454 -2.47 19.58 7.33
CA LYS A 454 -2.49 20.63 8.37
C LYS A 454 -2.50 20.07 9.80
N GLY A 455 -2.65 18.77 9.98
CA GLY A 455 -2.82 18.13 11.28
C GLY A 455 -4.14 18.49 11.97
N GLN A 456 -5.15 18.84 11.19
CA GLN A 456 -6.50 19.22 11.62
C GLN A 456 -7.51 18.06 11.49
N TYR A 457 -7.03 16.85 11.25
CA TYR A 457 -7.86 15.64 11.10
C TYR A 457 -7.48 14.58 12.13
N PRO A 458 -8.44 13.92 12.80
CA PRO A 458 -8.16 12.90 13.81
C PRO A 458 -7.56 11.61 13.21
N GLY A 459 -6.81 10.85 14.02
CA GLY A 459 -6.33 9.51 13.65
C GLY A 459 -5.17 9.49 12.64
N ILE A 460 -4.41 10.58 12.50
CA ILE A 460 -3.31 10.71 11.53
C ILE A 460 -1.95 10.54 12.20
N LYS A 461 -1.07 9.75 11.57
CA LYS A 461 0.32 9.56 11.99
C LYS A 461 1.27 9.64 10.79
N ALA A 462 2.51 10.07 11.03
CA ALA A 462 3.57 9.90 10.04
C ALA A 462 3.79 8.40 9.78
N GLY A 463 4.07 8.04 8.53
CA GLY A 463 4.15 6.65 8.04
C GLY A 463 2.87 6.13 7.41
N SER A 464 1.72 6.81 7.59
CA SER A 464 0.44 6.43 6.96
C SER A 464 0.46 6.70 5.45
N ILE A 465 -0.01 5.73 4.66
CA ILE A 465 -0.29 5.93 3.23
C ILE A 465 -1.49 6.86 3.10
N CYS A 466 -1.42 7.84 2.19
CA CYS A 466 -2.43 8.85 1.97
C CYS A 466 -3.63 8.34 1.15
N GLY A 467 -4.71 9.13 1.13
CA GLY A 467 -5.84 8.91 0.22
C GLY A 467 -6.92 7.98 0.78
N SER A 468 -8.13 8.14 0.25
CA SER A 468 -9.30 7.34 0.63
C SER A 468 -10.18 6.92 -0.54
N ASP A 469 -9.99 7.54 -1.70
CA ASP A 469 -10.76 7.26 -2.90
C ASP A 469 -9.91 6.55 -3.93
N ALA A 470 -10.44 5.49 -4.54
CA ALA A 470 -9.85 4.90 -5.73
C ALA A 470 -10.83 4.02 -6.50
N VAL A 471 -10.48 3.85 -7.78
CA VAL A 471 -10.93 2.77 -8.65
C VAL A 471 -9.71 1.92 -9.02
N GLY A 472 -9.89 0.60 -9.09
CA GLY A 472 -8.82 -0.31 -9.41
C GLY A 472 -9.32 -1.62 -10.00
N ILE A 473 -8.39 -2.52 -10.30
CA ILE A 473 -8.68 -3.88 -10.79
C ILE A 473 -8.31 -4.86 -9.69
N VAL A 474 -9.20 -5.79 -9.36
CA VAL A 474 -8.87 -6.89 -8.43
C VAL A 474 -7.86 -7.82 -9.10
N THR A 475 -6.67 -7.97 -8.51
CA THR A 475 -5.59 -8.80 -9.07
C THR A 475 -5.44 -10.13 -8.34
N GLU A 476 -5.78 -10.18 -7.05
CA GLU A 476 -5.65 -11.37 -6.22
C GLU A 476 -6.77 -11.42 -5.19
N VAL A 477 -7.16 -12.63 -4.80
CA VAL A 477 -8.13 -12.91 -3.74
C VAL A 477 -7.56 -13.97 -2.82
N TRP A 478 -7.91 -13.93 -1.54
CA TRP A 478 -7.47 -14.99 -0.62
C TRP A 478 -8.11 -16.34 -0.92
N SER A 479 -9.44 -16.36 -1.14
CA SER A 479 -10.22 -17.57 -1.35
C SER A 479 -10.64 -17.72 -2.82
N SER A 480 -10.61 -18.96 -3.32
CA SER A 480 -11.11 -19.28 -4.66
C SER A 480 -12.60 -18.97 -4.83
N SER A 481 -13.38 -18.86 -3.75
CA SER A 481 -14.79 -18.43 -3.78
C SER A 481 -14.98 -17.02 -4.34
N ASP A 482 -13.99 -16.14 -4.19
CA ASP A 482 -14.04 -14.76 -4.66
C ASP A 482 -13.36 -14.57 -6.03
N SER A 483 -12.88 -15.65 -6.64
CA SER A 483 -12.13 -15.61 -7.91
C SER A 483 -12.88 -14.92 -9.06
N SER A 484 -14.22 -14.87 -9.00
CA SER A 484 -15.04 -14.16 -10.00
C SER A 484 -14.77 -12.65 -10.07
N LEU A 485 -14.21 -12.05 -9.01
CA LEU A 485 -13.83 -10.65 -9.01
C LEU A 485 -12.48 -10.39 -9.67
N VAL A 486 -11.60 -11.40 -9.79
CA VAL A 486 -10.27 -11.20 -10.39
C VAL A 486 -10.42 -10.67 -11.82
N GLY A 487 -9.68 -9.61 -12.15
CA GLY A 487 -9.76 -8.89 -13.42
C GLY A 487 -10.94 -7.92 -13.53
N LYS A 488 -11.80 -7.77 -12.52
CA LYS A 488 -12.90 -6.79 -12.52
C LYS A 488 -12.44 -5.44 -12.00
N GLU A 489 -12.96 -4.39 -12.63
CA GLU A 489 -12.81 -3.01 -12.16
C GLU A 489 -13.79 -2.73 -11.02
N VAL A 490 -13.26 -2.26 -9.90
CA VAL A 490 -13.99 -2.00 -8.66
C VAL A 490 -13.72 -0.59 -8.14
N ILE A 491 -14.73 0.00 -7.54
CA ILE A 491 -14.59 1.18 -6.67
C ILE A 491 -14.53 0.73 -5.21
N ILE A 492 -13.71 1.41 -4.43
CA ILE A 492 -13.39 1.03 -3.05
C ILE A 492 -14.24 1.86 -2.10
N GLN A 493 -14.88 1.20 -1.13
CA GLN A 493 -15.56 1.88 -0.04
C GLN A 493 -14.54 2.55 0.88
N PRO A 494 -14.64 3.87 1.13
CA PRO A 494 -13.62 4.60 1.88
C PRO A 494 -13.67 4.34 3.39
N GLY A 495 -14.74 3.72 3.90
CA GLY A 495 -15.01 3.56 5.33
C GLY A 495 -14.97 2.10 5.75
N ALA A 496 -14.45 1.86 6.95
CA ALA A 496 -14.39 0.54 7.57
C ALA A 496 -15.20 0.49 8.87
N ASN A 497 -15.66 -0.71 9.24
CA ASN A 497 -16.39 -1.01 10.48
C ASN A 497 -17.74 -0.28 10.62
N TRP A 498 -18.48 -0.11 9.52
CA TRP A 498 -19.87 0.36 9.53
C TRP A 498 -20.68 -0.42 8.49
N ASP A 499 -21.49 -1.35 8.96
CA ASP A 499 -22.19 -2.29 8.07
C ASP A 499 -23.49 -1.68 7.54
N SER A 500 -24.42 -1.25 8.40
CA SER A 500 -25.78 -0.91 7.94
C SER A 500 -26.66 -0.01 8.82
N ASP A 501 -26.35 0.24 10.10
CA ASP A 501 -27.24 1.03 10.97
C ASP A 501 -27.32 2.49 10.46
N PRO A 502 -28.52 2.98 10.06
CA PRO A 502 -28.68 4.32 9.51
C PRO A 502 -28.41 5.43 10.52
N ARG A 503 -28.43 5.15 11.83
CA ARG A 503 -28.16 6.15 12.87
C ARG A 503 -26.69 6.50 12.96
N GLY A 504 -25.81 5.50 12.91
CA GLY A 504 -24.36 5.65 13.05
C GLY A 504 -23.62 4.31 13.00
N PRO A 505 -22.28 4.31 13.05
CA PRO A 505 -21.47 3.09 13.03
C PRO A 505 -21.77 2.16 14.21
N GLU A 506 -21.83 0.85 13.95
CA GLU A 506 -21.98 -0.19 14.98
C GLU A 506 -20.67 -0.45 15.74
N GLY A 507 -19.53 -0.05 15.18
CA GLY A 507 -18.21 -0.24 15.75
C GLY A 507 -17.31 1.00 15.69
N MET A 508 -16.01 0.79 15.92
CA MET A 508 -15.00 1.85 15.78
C MET A 508 -14.77 2.17 14.30
N TYR A 509 -15.49 3.19 13.84
CA TYR A 509 -15.43 3.65 12.46
C TYR A 509 -14.07 4.24 12.10
N GLY A 510 -13.55 3.85 10.94
CA GLY A 510 -12.32 4.37 10.36
C GLY A 510 -12.51 4.71 8.88
N ILE A 511 -11.65 5.59 8.37
CA ILE A 511 -11.60 5.95 6.95
C ILE A 511 -10.22 5.58 6.43
N LEU A 512 -10.14 5.04 5.22
CA LEU A 512 -8.88 4.75 4.54
C LEU A 512 -7.92 5.96 4.57
N GLY A 513 -6.63 5.67 4.72
CA GLY A 513 -5.59 6.67 4.92
C GLY A 513 -5.47 7.25 6.35
N SER A 514 -6.30 6.80 7.30
CA SER A 514 -6.09 7.03 8.73
C SER A 514 -5.52 5.78 9.40
N PHE A 515 -4.49 5.94 10.24
CA PHE A 515 -3.90 4.81 10.96
C PHE A 515 -4.96 4.09 11.84
N PRO A 516 -5.08 2.75 11.78
CA PRO A 516 -4.20 1.79 11.10
C PRO A 516 -4.62 1.40 9.67
N LEU A 517 -5.67 2.00 9.11
CA LEU A 517 -6.14 1.72 7.75
C LEU A 517 -5.21 2.32 6.70
N SER A 518 -4.83 1.51 5.72
CA SER A 518 -4.02 1.97 4.59
C SER A 518 -4.80 2.97 3.72
N GLY A 519 -4.09 3.86 3.05
CA GLY A 519 -4.66 4.78 2.09
C GLY A 519 -4.60 4.25 0.66
N THR A 520 -5.31 4.94 -0.25
CA THR A 520 -5.46 4.54 -1.66
C THR A 520 -4.40 5.15 -2.59
N PHE A 521 -3.54 6.04 -2.10
CA PHE A 521 -2.46 6.62 -2.90
C PHE A 521 -1.25 5.68 -2.94
N ALA A 522 -1.48 4.49 -3.47
CA ALA A 522 -0.51 3.44 -3.67
C ALA A 522 -0.85 2.65 -4.94
N GLU A 523 0.13 1.96 -5.51
CA GLU A 523 -0.14 1.08 -6.68
C GLU A 523 -1.08 -0.08 -6.34
N TYR A 524 -1.04 -0.57 -5.09
CA TYR A 524 -1.84 -1.68 -4.61
C TYR A 524 -2.40 -1.42 -3.22
N ILE A 525 -3.62 -1.90 -2.97
CA ILE A 525 -4.26 -1.87 -1.66
C ILE A 525 -4.98 -3.20 -1.38
N VAL A 526 -4.93 -3.66 -0.13
CA VAL A 526 -5.77 -4.75 0.36
C VAL A 526 -6.95 -4.16 1.12
N VAL A 527 -8.16 -4.60 0.76
CA VAL A 527 -9.42 -4.23 1.41
C VAL A 527 -10.29 -5.46 1.59
N ASP A 528 -11.26 -5.39 2.50
CA ASP A 528 -12.22 -6.46 2.67
C ASP A 528 -13.06 -6.61 1.39
N ARG A 529 -13.36 -7.86 1.02
CA ARG A 529 -14.20 -8.19 -0.14
C ARG A 529 -15.55 -7.47 -0.09
N ALA A 530 -16.08 -7.26 1.11
CA ALA A 530 -17.37 -6.59 1.31
C ALA A 530 -17.31 -5.07 1.07
N ASP A 531 -16.11 -4.48 1.04
CA ASP A 531 -15.85 -3.04 0.89
C ASP A 531 -15.48 -2.67 -0.56
N VAL A 532 -15.79 -3.53 -1.54
CA VAL A 532 -15.63 -3.25 -2.97
C VAL A 532 -16.94 -3.45 -3.73
N ALA A 533 -17.22 -2.53 -4.66
CA ALA A 533 -18.33 -2.62 -5.59
C ALA A 533 -17.82 -2.52 -7.04
N LEU A 534 -18.51 -3.17 -7.98
CA LEU A 534 -18.15 -3.06 -9.40
C LEU A 534 -18.25 -1.60 -9.87
N ARG A 535 -17.29 -1.17 -10.70
CA ARG A 535 -17.32 0.16 -11.31
C ARG A 535 -18.59 0.33 -12.16
N PRO A 536 -19.40 1.39 -11.95
CA PRO A 536 -20.48 1.75 -12.87
C PRO A 536 -19.94 1.93 -14.30
N LYS A 537 -20.49 1.20 -15.27
CA LYS A 537 -19.90 1.10 -16.62
C LYS A 537 -19.88 2.41 -17.40
N HIS A 538 -20.81 3.32 -17.11
CA HIS A 538 -20.90 4.62 -17.79
C HIS A 538 -19.85 5.61 -17.27
N LEU A 539 -19.24 5.37 -16.11
CA LEU A 539 -18.21 6.23 -15.53
C LEU A 539 -16.83 5.86 -16.06
N SER A 540 -16.09 6.88 -16.49
CA SER A 540 -14.65 6.78 -16.73
C SER A 540 -13.91 6.48 -15.42
N LEU A 541 -12.65 6.04 -15.51
CA LEU A 541 -11.82 5.77 -14.33
C LEU A 541 -11.71 6.99 -13.40
N ALA A 542 -11.56 8.20 -13.94
CA ALA A 542 -11.44 9.39 -13.11
C ALA A 542 -12.77 9.74 -12.41
N GLU A 543 -13.90 9.62 -13.09
CA GLU A 543 -15.23 9.81 -12.48
C GLU A 543 -15.47 8.74 -11.40
N ALA A 544 -15.18 7.49 -11.69
CA ALA A 544 -15.31 6.40 -10.73
C ALA A 544 -14.41 6.58 -9.49
N ALA A 545 -13.19 7.08 -9.69
CA ALA A 545 -12.28 7.44 -8.60
C ALA A 545 -12.83 8.58 -7.75
N ALA A 546 -13.46 9.61 -8.34
CA ALA A 546 -13.99 10.77 -7.64
C ALA A 546 -15.31 10.53 -6.87
N LEU A 547 -15.92 9.36 -7.04
CA LEU A 547 -17.22 9.03 -6.47
C LEU A 547 -17.20 8.60 -4.99
N PRO A 548 -16.26 7.78 -4.47
CA PRO A 548 -16.51 7.02 -3.24
C PRO A 548 -16.76 7.86 -1.98
N LEU A 549 -15.81 8.67 -1.53
CA LEU A 549 -15.93 9.42 -0.27
C LEU A 549 -16.94 10.55 -0.40
N GLY A 550 -16.77 11.37 -1.44
CA GLY A 550 -17.66 12.50 -1.70
C GLY A 550 -19.10 12.06 -1.96
N GLY A 551 -19.26 11.02 -2.76
CA GLY A 551 -20.56 10.46 -3.12
C GLY A 551 -21.24 9.79 -1.94
N LEU A 552 -20.53 8.96 -1.16
CA LEU A 552 -21.14 8.31 0.00
C LEU A 552 -21.62 9.33 1.03
N THR A 553 -20.81 10.37 1.27
CA THR A 553 -21.19 11.49 2.14
C THR A 553 -22.43 12.22 1.61
N ALA A 554 -22.46 12.53 0.31
CA ALA A 554 -23.57 13.22 -0.33
C ALA A 554 -24.86 12.37 -0.33
N TYR A 555 -24.75 11.07 -0.64
CA TYR A 555 -25.86 10.13 -0.69
C TYR A 555 -26.52 10.00 0.68
N ARG A 556 -25.72 9.76 1.74
CA ARG A 556 -26.24 9.72 3.12
C ARG A 556 -26.85 11.04 3.54
N ALA A 557 -26.19 12.17 3.25
CA ALA A 557 -26.71 13.49 3.60
C ALA A 557 -28.07 13.74 2.95
N THR A 558 -28.23 13.34 1.68
CA THR A 558 -29.44 13.56 0.87
C THR A 558 -30.58 12.62 1.25
N PHE A 559 -30.34 11.30 1.26
CA PHE A 559 -31.41 10.31 1.37
C PHE A 559 -31.61 9.80 2.79
N THR A 560 -30.54 9.57 3.55
CA THR A 560 -30.66 9.03 4.92
C THR A 560 -30.93 10.12 5.95
N LYS A 561 -30.24 11.26 5.84
CA LYS A 561 -30.31 12.32 6.86
C LYS A 561 -31.39 13.34 6.52
N ALA A 562 -31.36 13.92 5.32
CA ALA A 562 -32.35 14.90 4.89
C ALA A 562 -33.68 14.29 4.41
N GLU A 563 -33.71 12.96 4.18
CA GLU A 563 -34.90 12.23 3.71
C GLU A 563 -35.53 12.84 2.45
N VAL A 564 -34.71 13.35 1.52
CA VAL A 564 -35.17 14.03 0.29
C VAL A 564 -35.99 13.09 -0.59
N ARG A 565 -37.14 13.59 -1.05
CA ARG A 565 -38.07 12.90 -1.96
C ARG A 565 -38.32 13.71 -3.23
N ALA A 566 -38.88 13.06 -4.24
CA ALA A 566 -39.36 13.74 -5.44
C ALA A 566 -40.33 14.87 -5.07
N GLY A 567 -40.15 16.05 -5.67
CA GLY A 567 -40.95 17.25 -5.42
C GLY A 567 -40.52 18.09 -4.20
N ASP A 568 -39.61 17.62 -3.35
CA ASP A 568 -39.11 18.42 -2.24
C ASP A 568 -38.29 19.62 -2.72
N ASN A 569 -38.39 20.76 -2.04
CA ASN A 569 -37.50 21.91 -2.27
C ASN A 569 -36.29 21.80 -1.35
N VAL A 570 -35.10 21.64 -1.93
CA VAL A 570 -33.87 21.35 -1.20
C VAL A 570 -32.86 22.47 -1.45
N LEU A 571 -32.30 23.02 -0.36
CA LEU A 571 -31.18 23.96 -0.44
C LEU A 571 -29.87 23.22 -0.20
N ILE A 572 -28.92 23.37 -1.12
CA ILE A 572 -27.55 22.84 -0.97
C ILE A 572 -26.58 24.01 -0.85
N THR A 573 -25.76 23.99 0.19
CA THR A 573 -24.93 25.16 0.54
C THR A 573 -23.49 24.98 0.08
N GLY A 574 -22.86 26.08 -0.34
CA GLY A 574 -21.46 26.07 -0.78
C GLY A 574 -21.22 25.29 -2.08
N ILE A 575 -22.07 25.48 -3.09
CA ILE A 575 -21.92 24.81 -4.39
C ILE A 575 -20.58 25.17 -5.04
N GLY A 576 -19.93 24.14 -5.58
CA GLY A 576 -18.51 24.14 -5.96
C GLY A 576 -17.66 23.19 -5.10
N GLY A 577 -18.13 22.80 -3.91
CA GLY A 577 -17.56 21.68 -3.15
C GLY A 577 -17.96 20.33 -3.75
N GLY A 578 -17.06 19.35 -3.72
CA GLY A 578 -17.30 18.02 -4.31
C GLY A 578 -18.54 17.30 -3.76
N VAL A 579 -18.73 17.33 -2.44
CA VAL A 579 -19.93 16.75 -1.78
C VAL A 579 -21.20 17.51 -2.18
N ALA A 580 -21.15 18.85 -2.24
CA ALA A 580 -22.31 19.67 -2.61
C ALA A 580 -22.75 19.43 -4.06
N LEU A 581 -21.80 19.29 -4.99
CA LEU A 581 -22.09 18.96 -6.39
C LEU A 581 -22.74 17.57 -6.54
N LEU A 582 -22.25 16.57 -5.80
CA LEU A 582 -22.83 15.23 -5.82
C LEU A 582 -24.22 15.19 -5.14
N ALA A 583 -24.41 15.91 -4.04
CA ALA A 583 -25.71 16.03 -3.38
C ALA A 583 -26.74 16.68 -4.31
N MET A 584 -26.33 17.71 -5.07
CA MET A 584 -27.16 18.34 -6.09
C MET A 584 -27.57 17.34 -7.17
N ALA A 585 -26.60 16.61 -7.71
CA ALA A 585 -26.86 15.61 -8.74
C ALA A 585 -27.80 14.51 -8.24
N PHE A 586 -27.63 14.02 -7.02
CA PHE A 586 -28.51 13.00 -6.42
C PHE A 586 -29.92 13.52 -6.17
N ALA A 587 -30.06 14.72 -5.61
CA ALA A 587 -31.37 15.32 -5.36
C ALA A 587 -32.13 15.61 -6.66
N ILE A 588 -31.46 16.12 -7.70
CA ILE A 588 -32.05 16.32 -9.03
C ILE A 588 -32.48 14.98 -9.64
N ALA A 589 -31.61 13.97 -9.60
CA ALA A 589 -31.92 12.63 -10.12
C ALA A 589 -33.06 11.93 -9.38
N ALA A 590 -33.31 12.30 -8.12
CA ALA A 590 -34.45 11.87 -7.33
C ALA A 590 -35.74 12.66 -7.61
N GLY A 591 -35.69 13.70 -8.46
CA GLY A 591 -36.83 14.54 -8.82
C GLY A 591 -37.11 15.68 -7.85
N ALA A 592 -36.14 16.09 -7.02
CA ALA A 592 -36.27 17.22 -6.12
C ALA A 592 -36.04 18.57 -6.84
N ASN A 593 -36.61 19.63 -6.29
CA ASN A 593 -36.40 21.01 -6.71
C ASN A 593 -35.17 21.58 -5.97
N VAL A 594 -34.01 21.58 -6.63
CA VAL A 594 -32.75 21.95 -5.98
C VAL A 594 -32.43 23.43 -6.16
N TYR A 595 -32.09 24.09 -5.06
CA TYR A 595 -31.57 25.44 -5.00
C TYR A 595 -30.18 25.43 -4.35
N VAL A 596 -29.30 26.34 -4.75
CA VAL A 596 -27.90 26.35 -4.29
C VAL A 596 -27.44 27.68 -3.72
N THR A 597 -26.40 27.66 -2.88
CA THR A 597 -25.70 28.89 -2.48
C THR A 597 -24.22 28.84 -2.84
N SER A 598 -23.65 29.96 -3.29
CA SER A 598 -22.19 30.10 -3.47
C SER A 598 -21.74 31.52 -3.12
N GLY A 599 -20.43 31.72 -2.98
CA GLY A 599 -19.84 33.05 -2.86
C GLY A 599 -19.39 33.62 -4.21
N ASP A 600 -19.73 32.91 -5.29
CA ASP A 600 -19.20 33.03 -6.64
C ASP A 600 -20.35 32.76 -7.63
N GLU A 601 -20.71 33.76 -8.42
CA GLU A 601 -21.87 33.71 -9.33
C GLU A 601 -21.66 32.70 -10.46
N SER A 602 -20.42 32.52 -10.93
CA SER A 602 -20.10 31.56 -12.00
C SER A 602 -20.47 30.13 -11.62
N LYS A 603 -20.27 29.76 -10.35
CA LYS A 603 -20.62 28.44 -9.80
C LYS A 603 -22.12 28.25 -9.69
N ILE A 604 -22.87 29.34 -9.44
CA ILE A 604 -24.33 29.31 -9.38
C ILE A 604 -24.90 29.11 -10.79
N GLU A 605 -24.41 29.86 -11.77
CA GLU A 605 -24.83 29.69 -13.17
C GLU A 605 -24.46 28.31 -13.71
N LYS A 606 -23.27 27.81 -13.38
CA LYS A 606 -22.89 26.43 -13.72
C LYS A 606 -23.82 25.42 -13.06
N ALA A 607 -24.18 25.58 -11.79
CA ALA A 607 -25.13 24.70 -11.11
C ALA A 607 -26.52 24.72 -11.76
N LYS A 608 -26.98 25.89 -12.21
CA LYS A 608 -28.25 26.03 -12.96
C LYS A 608 -28.19 25.29 -14.29
N SER A 609 -27.10 25.41 -15.04
CA SER A 609 -26.89 24.64 -16.28
C SER A 609 -26.91 23.12 -16.07
N LEU A 610 -26.63 22.67 -14.84
CA LEU A 610 -26.63 21.27 -14.42
C LEU A 610 -27.97 20.83 -13.78
N GLY A 611 -28.99 21.69 -13.81
CA GLY A 611 -30.36 21.36 -13.40
C GLY A 611 -30.80 21.94 -12.05
N ALA A 612 -29.98 22.77 -11.37
CA ALA A 612 -30.48 23.53 -10.23
C ALA A 612 -31.54 24.55 -10.68
N LYS A 613 -32.66 24.65 -9.96
CA LYS A 613 -33.74 25.60 -10.29
C LYS A 613 -33.36 27.06 -10.07
N GLY A 614 -32.36 27.31 -9.24
CA GLY A 614 -31.83 28.64 -8.97
C GLY A 614 -30.75 28.60 -7.91
N GLY A 615 -30.14 29.75 -7.67
CA GLY A 615 -29.19 29.90 -6.60
C GLY A 615 -28.98 31.34 -6.19
N VAL A 616 -28.33 31.52 -5.05
CA VAL A 616 -28.13 32.83 -4.44
C VAL A 616 -26.72 32.97 -3.91
N ASN A 617 -26.21 34.20 -3.99
CA ASN A 617 -24.88 34.52 -3.51
C ASN A 617 -24.92 34.84 -2.01
N TYR A 618 -24.36 33.96 -1.17
CA TYR A 618 -24.45 34.11 0.29
C TYR A 618 -23.71 35.34 0.83
N LYS A 619 -22.86 35.99 0.02
CA LYS A 619 -22.17 37.25 0.40
C LYS A 619 -23.08 38.47 0.33
N LYS A 620 -24.23 38.39 -0.35
CA LYS A 620 -25.22 39.47 -0.41
C LYS A 620 -26.14 39.37 0.81
N GLU A 621 -26.33 40.44 1.58
CA GLU A 621 -27.26 40.42 2.71
C GLU A 621 -28.70 40.06 2.30
N SER A 622 -29.07 40.35 1.05
CA SER A 622 -30.37 40.05 0.45
C SER A 622 -30.58 38.57 0.10
N TRP A 623 -29.56 37.70 0.18
CA TRP A 623 -29.68 36.32 -0.29
C TRP A 623 -30.90 35.55 0.27
N PRO A 624 -31.36 35.75 1.53
CA PRO A 624 -32.55 35.08 2.03
C PRO A 624 -33.84 35.56 1.34
N SER A 625 -33.99 36.87 1.09
CA SER A 625 -35.14 37.40 0.36
C SER A 625 -35.11 37.01 -1.12
N ASP A 626 -33.93 36.95 -1.70
CA ASP A 626 -33.73 36.55 -3.10
C ASP A 626 -34.12 35.07 -3.27
N LEU A 627 -33.69 34.20 -2.35
CA LEU A 627 -34.06 32.79 -2.35
C LEU A 627 -35.56 32.59 -2.11
N LYS A 628 -36.16 33.38 -1.22
CA LYS A 628 -37.61 33.36 -1.00
C LYS A 628 -38.39 33.72 -2.26
N SER A 629 -37.87 34.64 -3.07
CA SER A 629 -38.47 35.01 -4.36
C SER A 629 -38.35 33.87 -5.38
N LEU A 630 -37.19 33.20 -5.44
CA LEU A 630 -36.97 32.02 -6.29
C LEU A 630 -37.84 30.81 -5.92
N LEU A 631 -38.21 30.68 -4.65
CA LEU A 631 -39.13 29.64 -4.18
C LEU A 631 -40.59 29.92 -4.56
N ASN A 632 -40.92 31.13 -5.03
CA ASN A 632 -42.26 31.54 -5.49
C ASN A 632 -43.40 31.11 -4.54
N GLY A 633 -43.26 31.42 -3.24
CA GLY A 633 -44.24 31.08 -2.22
C GLY A 633 -44.11 29.67 -1.62
N ALA A 634 -43.28 28.80 -2.21
CA ALA A 634 -42.90 27.53 -1.59
C ALA A 634 -41.91 27.72 -0.42
N GLN A 635 -41.69 26.66 0.35
CA GLN A 635 -40.73 26.62 1.45
C GLN A 635 -39.80 25.42 1.30
N LEU A 636 -38.64 25.48 1.94
CA LEU A 636 -37.65 24.42 1.91
C LEU A 636 -38.09 23.23 2.76
N ASN A 637 -38.06 22.04 2.18
CA ASN A 637 -38.29 20.75 2.84
C ASN A 637 -37.00 20.27 3.54
N ALA A 638 -35.84 20.54 2.93
CA ALA A 638 -34.55 20.18 3.49
C ALA A 638 -33.45 21.19 3.18
N VAL A 639 -32.43 21.21 4.03
CA VAL A 639 -31.15 21.88 3.78
C VAL A 639 -30.04 20.85 3.93
N ILE A 640 -29.17 20.74 2.93
CA ILE A 640 -27.96 19.90 2.97
C ILE A 640 -26.77 20.85 3.07
N ASP A 641 -26.10 20.82 4.22
CA ASP A 641 -25.14 21.86 4.61
C ASP A 641 -23.75 21.29 4.93
N GLY A 642 -22.73 21.89 4.34
CA GLY A 642 -21.32 21.63 4.64
C GLY A 642 -20.54 22.84 5.18
N ALA A 643 -21.20 23.99 5.36
CA ALA A 643 -20.56 25.25 5.68
C ALA A 643 -20.60 25.56 7.18
N GLY A 644 -21.73 25.33 7.84
CA GLY A 644 -21.99 25.77 9.21
C GLY A 644 -22.22 27.29 9.33
N GLY A 645 -22.11 27.80 10.56
CA GLY A 645 -22.02 29.23 10.84
C GLY A 645 -23.32 30.03 10.75
N SER A 646 -23.17 31.33 10.59
CA SER A 646 -24.26 32.32 10.70
C SER A 646 -25.39 32.19 9.67
N ALA A 647 -25.20 31.43 8.58
CA ALA A 647 -26.27 31.14 7.61
C ALA A 647 -27.47 30.41 8.26
N TYR A 648 -27.22 29.66 9.33
CA TYR A 648 -28.25 29.06 10.19
C TYR A 648 -29.12 30.09 10.90
N LEU A 649 -28.79 31.37 10.96
CA LEU A 649 -29.73 32.37 11.47
C LEU A 649 -30.81 32.73 10.43
N LYS A 650 -30.60 32.34 9.17
CA LYS A 650 -31.47 32.69 8.04
C LYS A 650 -32.33 31.53 7.55
N TYR A 651 -31.86 30.27 7.64
CA TYR A 651 -32.63 29.11 7.13
C TYR A 651 -34.02 29.00 7.76
N GLN A 652 -34.14 29.26 9.07
CA GLN A 652 -35.39 29.13 9.81
C GLN A 652 -36.59 29.83 9.13
N SER A 653 -36.41 31.00 8.53
CA SER A 653 -37.52 31.75 7.89
C SER A 653 -37.92 31.19 6.53
N LEU A 654 -37.05 30.41 5.89
CA LEU A 654 -37.21 29.82 4.56
C LEU A 654 -37.74 28.37 4.62
N MET A 655 -37.60 27.72 5.77
CA MET A 655 -37.98 26.32 5.96
C MET A 655 -39.45 26.14 6.36
N LYS A 656 -40.03 25.06 5.83
CA LYS A 656 -41.35 24.52 6.20
C LYS A 656 -41.30 23.97 7.63
N VAL A 657 -42.47 23.87 8.27
CA VAL A 657 -42.60 23.16 9.56
C VAL A 657 -42.26 21.68 9.36
N GLY A 658 -41.45 21.12 10.25
CA GLY A 658 -41.01 19.72 10.16
C GLY A 658 -39.83 19.46 9.22
N SER A 659 -39.21 20.50 8.65
CA SER A 659 -38.09 20.34 7.72
C SER A 659 -36.81 19.84 8.40
N ILE A 660 -35.87 19.29 7.61
CA ILE A 660 -34.64 18.68 8.12
C ILE A 660 -33.41 19.44 7.60
N ILE A 661 -32.44 19.70 8.48
CA ILE A 661 -31.10 20.16 8.12
C ILE A 661 -30.12 18.99 8.29
N ALA A 662 -29.55 18.51 7.19
CA ALA A 662 -28.47 17.53 7.19
C ALA A 662 -27.11 18.25 7.14
N CYS A 663 -26.39 18.25 8.26
CA CYS A 663 -25.07 18.87 8.36
C CYS A 663 -23.97 17.81 8.25
N TYR A 664 -23.15 17.86 7.20
CA TYR A 664 -22.02 16.94 6.99
C TYR A 664 -20.64 17.59 7.20
N GLY A 665 -20.61 18.91 7.40
CA GLY A 665 -19.37 19.68 7.54
C GLY A 665 -19.62 21.08 8.07
N MET A 666 -18.55 21.71 8.54
CA MET A 666 -18.55 23.05 9.14
C MET A 666 -17.32 23.82 8.64
N THR A 667 -17.14 23.87 7.31
CA THR A 667 -15.92 24.41 6.68
C THR A 667 -15.78 25.92 6.85
N ALA A 668 -16.89 26.66 6.98
CA ALA A 668 -16.87 28.11 7.17
C ALA A 668 -16.69 28.50 8.64
N GLU A 669 -17.48 27.90 9.54
CA GLU A 669 -17.41 28.15 10.99
C GLU A 669 -17.66 26.85 11.76
N PRO A 670 -16.88 26.52 12.82
CA PRO A 670 -16.94 25.25 13.54
C PRO A 670 -18.12 25.13 14.52
N GLN A 671 -19.20 25.86 14.27
CA GLN A 671 -20.39 25.92 15.12
C GLN A 671 -21.62 26.26 14.28
N VAL A 672 -22.79 25.86 14.78
CA VAL A 672 -24.08 26.18 14.14
C VAL A 672 -25.04 26.77 15.18
N PRO A 673 -25.55 27.99 14.98
CA PRO A 673 -26.56 28.55 15.87
C PRO A 673 -27.91 27.83 15.67
N PHE A 674 -28.38 27.15 16.72
CA PHE A 674 -29.66 26.44 16.73
C PHE A 674 -30.51 26.89 17.92
N GLY A 675 -31.43 27.83 17.66
CA GLY A 675 -32.26 28.47 18.69
C GLY A 675 -33.71 27.98 18.74
N MET A 676 -34.49 28.53 19.70
CA MET A 676 -35.90 28.17 19.93
C MET A 676 -36.80 28.29 18.69
N GLY A 677 -36.45 29.16 17.75
CA GLY A 677 -37.20 29.30 16.50
C GLY A 677 -37.20 28.04 15.61
N TYR A 678 -36.13 27.24 15.67
CA TYR A 678 -36.07 25.93 15.03
C TYR A 678 -36.94 24.90 15.76
N VAL A 679 -36.85 24.90 17.09
CA VAL A 679 -37.62 24.00 17.97
C VAL A 679 -39.12 24.19 17.77
N LEU A 680 -39.60 25.45 17.78
CA LEU A 680 -41.02 25.77 17.59
C LEU A 680 -41.55 25.40 16.20
N LYS A 681 -40.68 25.26 15.20
CA LYS A 681 -41.01 24.79 13.84
C LYS A 681 -40.86 23.28 13.67
N ASN A 682 -40.52 22.53 14.72
CA ASN A 682 -40.17 21.10 14.64
C ASN A 682 -39.09 20.81 13.59
N ILE A 683 -38.14 21.74 13.41
CA ILE A 683 -37.02 21.51 12.48
C ILE A 683 -36.00 20.60 13.16
N GLU A 684 -35.55 19.58 12.44
CA GLU A 684 -34.50 18.68 12.91
C GLU A 684 -33.13 19.09 12.38
N LEU A 685 -32.12 19.08 13.26
CA LEU A 685 -30.71 19.18 12.86
C LEU A 685 -30.06 17.80 13.02
N ARG A 686 -29.67 17.19 11.90
CA ARG A 686 -29.08 15.86 11.88
C ARG A 686 -27.65 15.92 11.37
N GLY A 687 -26.71 15.52 12.22
CA GLY A 687 -25.32 15.36 11.86
C GLY A 687 -25.10 14.15 10.95
N SER A 688 -24.19 14.27 9.99
CA SER A 688 -23.76 13.20 9.10
C SER A 688 -22.24 13.09 9.10
N THR A 689 -21.74 11.89 9.35
CA THR A 689 -20.36 11.50 8.99
C THR A 689 -20.49 10.43 7.91
N MET A 690 -19.78 10.63 6.80
CA MET A 690 -19.71 9.76 5.60
C MET A 690 -20.89 8.80 5.39
N GLY A 691 -20.74 7.47 5.56
CA GLY A 691 -21.82 6.48 5.45
C GLY A 691 -21.38 5.03 5.61
N SER A 692 -22.37 4.14 5.69
CA SER A 692 -22.23 2.69 5.89
C SER A 692 -21.97 1.92 4.58
N ARG A 693 -21.57 0.65 4.71
CA ARG A 693 -21.46 -0.28 3.58
C ARG A 693 -22.77 -0.47 2.84
N ARG A 694 -23.88 -0.56 3.59
CA ARG A 694 -25.22 -0.62 2.97
C ARG A 694 -25.48 0.60 2.09
N GLU A 695 -25.26 1.80 2.62
CA GLU A 695 -25.47 3.05 1.89
C GLU A 695 -24.51 3.22 0.70
N PHE A 696 -23.28 2.71 0.80
CA PHE A 696 -22.35 2.68 -0.33
C PHE A 696 -22.88 1.84 -1.48
N ASN A 697 -23.37 0.63 -1.20
CA ASN A 697 -23.97 -0.23 -2.22
C ASN A 697 -25.25 0.38 -2.82
N GLU A 698 -26.11 0.98 -1.98
CA GLU A 698 -27.30 1.70 -2.42
C GLU A 698 -26.94 2.90 -3.32
N MET A 699 -25.91 3.67 -2.96
CA MET A 699 -25.39 4.78 -3.78
C MET A 699 -24.91 4.26 -5.15
N VAL A 700 -24.11 3.20 -5.18
CA VAL A 700 -23.60 2.63 -6.43
C VAL A 700 -24.75 2.13 -7.31
N ALA A 701 -25.77 1.51 -6.72
CA ALA A 701 -26.97 1.09 -7.43
C ALA A 701 -27.73 2.31 -8.01
N PHE A 702 -27.94 3.36 -7.21
CA PHE A 702 -28.59 4.59 -7.64
C PHE A 702 -27.85 5.29 -8.77
N VAL A 703 -26.51 5.37 -8.68
CA VAL A 703 -25.65 5.93 -9.74
C VAL A 703 -25.77 5.15 -11.05
N ASN A 704 -25.84 3.81 -10.98
CA ASN A 704 -26.08 2.97 -12.15
C ASN A 704 -27.49 3.16 -12.72
N GLU A 705 -28.53 3.21 -11.88
CA GLU A 705 -29.91 3.33 -12.33
C GLU A 705 -30.19 4.69 -12.96
N LYS A 706 -29.77 5.77 -12.29
CA LYS A 706 -30.03 7.15 -12.70
C LYS A 706 -28.95 7.73 -13.61
N GLN A 707 -27.92 6.96 -13.94
CA GLN A 707 -26.79 7.38 -14.79
C GLN A 707 -26.10 8.67 -14.30
N VAL A 708 -26.05 8.87 -12.98
CA VAL A 708 -25.45 10.08 -12.37
C VAL A 708 -23.94 10.10 -12.62
N ARG A 709 -23.39 11.29 -12.90
CA ARG A 709 -21.96 11.53 -13.10
C ARG A 709 -21.40 12.54 -12.08
N PRO A 710 -20.21 12.30 -11.50
CA PRO A 710 -19.47 13.33 -10.80
C PRO A 710 -19.14 14.51 -11.72
N VAL A 711 -19.42 15.73 -11.26
CA VAL A 711 -19.25 16.97 -12.03
C VAL A 711 -17.84 17.53 -11.83
N ASN A 712 -17.24 18.11 -12.89
CA ASN A 712 -15.94 18.82 -12.84
C ASN A 712 -14.74 17.98 -12.38
N VAL A 713 -14.67 16.73 -12.85
CA VAL A 713 -13.49 15.87 -12.65
C VAL A 713 -12.37 16.31 -13.58
N SER A 714 -11.42 17.09 -13.07
CA SER A 714 -10.18 17.37 -13.81
C SER A 714 -9.16 16.27 -13.55
N LYS A 715 -8.52 15.82 -14.63
CA LYS A 715 -7.51 14.75 -14.62
C LYS A 715 -6.12 15.38 -14.61
N ALA A 716 -5.21 14.78 -13.85
CA ALA A 716 -3.77 15.03 -13.96
C ALA A 716 -3.11 13.69 -14.30
N ASN A 717 -2.29 13.66 -15.35
CA ASN A 717 -1.50 12.49 -15.72
C ASN A 717 -0.04 12.74 -15.29
N GLY A 718 0.55 11.81 -14.53
CA GLY A 718 1.94 11.94 -14.03
C GLY A 718 2.25 10.95 -12.90
N GLU A 719 3.50 10.94 -12.43
CA GLU A 719 3.91 10.13 -11.27
C GLU A 719 3.14 10.57 -9.99
N LEU A 720 2.88 9.62 -9.07
CA LEU A 720 1.99 9.82 -7.91
C LEU A 720 2.26 11.11 -7.12
N VAL A 721 3.52 11.43 -6.81
CA VAL A 721 3.87 12.62 -6.01
C VAL A 721 3.61 13.95 -6.73
N HIS A 722 3.73 13.98 -8.04
CA HIS A 722 3.51 15.20 -8.81
C HIS A 722 2.00 15.51 -8.92
N ALA A 723 1.13 14.48 -8.94
CA ALA A 723 -0.31 14.67 -8.83
C ALA A 723 -0.72 15.30 -7.47
N LEU A 724 0.03 14.99 -6.41
CA LEU A 724 -0.12 15.57 -5.07
C LEU A 724 0.29 17.04 -5.04
N GLU A 725 1.47 17.39 -5.55
CA GLU A 725 1.95 18.78 -5.61
C GLU A 725 1.02 19.65 -6.47
N PHE A 726 0.57 19.12 -7.61
CA PHE A 726 -0.44 19.75 -8.47
C PHE A 726 -1.74 20.09 -7.73
N LEU A 727 -2.24 19.18 -6.88
CA LEU A 727 -3.50 19.41 -6.16
C LEU A 727 -3.37 20.30 -4.92
N VAL A 728 -2.20 20.32 -4.29
CA VAL A 728 -1.88 21.29 -3.23
C VAL A 728 -2.00 22.71 -3.76
N LEU A 729 -1.56 22.91 -4.99
CA LEU A 729 -1.74 24.17 -5.72
C LEU A 729 -3.20 24.37 -6.17
N ARG A 730 -3.92 23.30 -6.55
CA ARG A 730 -5.35 23.34 -6.90
C ARG A 730 -6.27 23.79 -5.76
N TYR A 731 -5.96 23.45 -4.50
CA TYR A 731 -6.74 23.91 -3.34
C TYR A 731 -6.33 25.30 -2.83
N ARG A 732 -5.36 25.96 -3.49
CA ARG A 732 -4.84 27.31 -3.20
C ARG A 732 -4.34 27.98 -4.50
N TRP A 733 -5.24 28.26 -5.46
CA TRP A 733 -4.91 28.98 -6.70
C TRP A 733 -4.22 30.34 -6.44
N ASP A 734 -4.39 30.92 -5.25
CA ASP A 734 -3.71 32.13 -4.78
C ASP A 734 -2.19 31.97 -4.53
N LEU A 735 -1.68 30.74 -4.48
CA LEU A 735 -0.28 30.42 -4.15
C LEU A 735 0.53 29.84 -5.32
N LEU A 736 -0.09 29.54 -6.47
CA LEU A 736 0.60 28.97 -7.63
C LEU A 736 1.50 30.05 -8.26
N THR A 737 2.80 29.76 -8.34
CA THR A 737 3.85 30.66 -8.89
C THR A 737 4.50 30.06 -10.14
N ASP A 738 5.34 30.85 -10.80
CA ASP A 738 6.10 30.45 -11.99
C ASP A 738 6.94 29.19 -11.78
N ASP A 739 7.61 29.05 -10.63
CA ASP A 739 8.45 27.87 -10.30
C ASP A 739 7.66 26.56 -10.34
N HIS A 740 6.39 26.62 -9.92
CA HIS A 740 5.52 25.45 -9.94
C HIS A 740 5.14 25.05 -11.37
N LEU A 741 4.98 26.01 -12.28
CA LEU A 741 4.70 25.74 -13.69
C LEU A 741 5.92 25.18 -14.42
N PHE A 742 7.11 25.69 -14.13
CA PHE A 742 8.37 25.15 -14.67
C PHE A 742 8.55 23.68 -14.29
N MET A 743 8.42 23.35 -13.00
CA MET A 743 8.51 21.98 -12.52
C MET A 743 7.46 21.05 -13.13
N PHE A 744 6.22 21.53 -13.25
CA PHE A 744 5.10 20.75 -13.75
C PHE A 744 5.29 20.32 -15.20
N VAL A 745 5.71 21.26 -16.06
CA VAL A 745 5.82 21.02 -17.49
C VAL A 745 7.00 20.13 -17.85
N ASP A 746 8.13 20.27 -17.15
CA ASP A 746 9.33 19.42 -17.32
C ASP A 746 9.06 17.92 -17.15
N LYS A 747 7.95 17.55 -16.51
CA LYS A 747 7.58 16.18 -16.18
C LYS A 747 6.31 15.70 -16.87
N CYS A 748 5.61 16.58 -17.59
CA CYS A 748 4.35 16.29 -18.28
C CYS A 748 4.43 16.58 -19.80
N PRO A 749 5.31 15.91 -20.56
CA PRO A 749 5.59 16.27 -21.96
C PRO A 749 4.41 16.08 -22.94
N ASN A 750 3.33 15.41 -22.51
CA ASN A 750 2.14 15.12 -23.32
C ASN A 750 0.88 15.82 -22.77
N LEU A 751 1.01 17.00 -22.17
CA LEU A 751 -0.13 17.71 -21.59
C LEU A 751 -1.00 18.34 -22.69
N HIS A 752 -2.28 17.99 -22.73
CA HIS A 752 -3.23 18.51 -23.74
C HIS A 752 -4.13 19.65 -23.21
N VAL A 753 -4.32 19.74 -21.89
CA VAL A 753 -5.20 20.72 -21.26
C VAL A 753 -4.45 21.39 -20.11
N LEU A 754 -4.39 22.73 -20.13
CA LEU A 754 -3.84 23.55 -19.07
C LEU A 754 -4.89 24.52 -18.55
N ASN A 755 -5.32 24.34 -17.30
CA ASN A 755 -6.16 25.32 -16.60
C ASN A 755 -5.42 25.82 -15.35
N VAL A 756 -5.15 27.12 -15.34
CA VAL A 756 -4.56 27.84 -14.19
C VAL A 756 -5.37 29.09 -13.85
N ASP A 757 -6.70 28.98 -13.92
CA ASP A 757 -7.59 30.10 -13.62
C ASP A 757 -7.30 30.69 -12.22
N MET A 758 -7.43 32.01 -12.11
CA MET A 758 -7.27 32.81 -10.89
C MET A 758 -5.88 32.74 -10.24
N CYS A 759 -4.87 32.23 -10.95
CA CYS A 759 -3.49 32.14 -10.48
C CYS A 759 -2.78 33.50 -10.59
N LYS A 760 -2.99 34.36 -9.60
CA LYS A 760 -2.48 35.75 -9.59
C LYS A 760 -0.96 35.89 -9.46
N ARG A 761 -0.22 34.81 -9.18
CA ARG A 761 1.25 34.85 -9.03
C ARG A 761 1.98 34.15 -10.19
N VAL A 762 1.24 33.80 -11.24
CA VAL A 762 1.77 33.31 -12.51
C VAL A 762 1.98 34.50 -13.45
N HIS A 763 3.17 34.55 -14.05
CA HIS A 763 3.56 35.58 -15.00
C HIS A 763 3.79 34.98 -16.39
N HIS A 764 3.87 35.85 -17.41
CA HIS A 764 4.07 35.46 -18.80
C HIS A 764 5.30 34.56 -19.03
N MET A 765 6.39 34.75 -18.26
CA MET A 765 7.63 33.98 -18.37
C MET A 765 7.42 32.47 -18.17
N SER A 766 6.54 32.07 -17.24
CA SER A 766 6.26 30.66 -17.02
C SER A 766 5.37 30.06 -18.09
N LEU A 767 4.41 30.82 -18.59
CA LEU A 767 3.57 30.40 -19.71
C LEU A 767 4.37 30.29 -21.02
N GLU A 768 5.40 31.11 -21.21
CA GLU A 768 6.31 30.98 -22.34
C GLU A 768 7.14 29.69 -22.27
N TYR A 769 7.66 29.36 -21.09
CA TYR A 769 8.33 28.09 -20.86
C TYR A 769 7.39 26.90 -21.10
N VAL A 770 6.18 26.97 -20.53
CA VAL A 770 5.13 25.96 -20.69
C VAL A 770 4.80 25.73 -22.16
N ALA A 771 4.54 26.81 -22.91
CA ALA A 771 4.18 26.75 -24.32
C ALA A 771 5.34 26.22 -25.17
N THR A 772 6.58 26.66 -24.90
CA THR A 772 7.76 26.20 -25.62
C THR A 772 8.02 24.70 -25.40
N TYR A 773 7.86 24.23 -24.17
CA TYR A 773 8.17 22.85 -23.79
C TYR A 773 7.09 21.87 -24.25
N LEU A 774 5.80 22.22 -24.09
CA LEU A 774 4.68 21.37 -24.50
C LEU A 774 4.40 21.45 -26.01
N ASN A 775 4.75 22.57 -26.64
CA ASN A 775 4.67 22.78 -28.08
C ASN A 775 3.29 22.37 -28.64
N THR A 776 3.26 21.59 -29.71
CA THR A 776 2.04 21.14 -30.41
C THR A 776 1.07 20.25 -29.61
N SER A 777 1.38 19.86 -28.36
CA SER A 777 0.53 18.96 -27.58
C SER A 777 -0.67 19.64 -26.93
N LEU A 778 -0.60 20.95 -26.68
CA LEU A 778 -1.66 21.71 -26.02
C LEU A 778 -2.84 21.97 -26.95
N GLU A 779 -4.03 21.54 -26.53
CA GLU A 779 -5.31 21.73 -27.25
C GLU A 779 -6.25 22.70 -26.51
N GLU A 780 -6.20 22.76 -25.17
CA GLU A 780 -7.07 23.63 -24.38
C GLU A 780 -6.29 24.40 -23.31
N VAL A 781 -6.49 25.71 -23.26
CA VAL A 781 -5.85 26.59 -22.27
C VAL A 781 -6.89 27.50 -21.60
N SER A 782 -6.88 27.55 -20.27
CA SER A 782 -7.69 28.46 -19.46
C SER A 782 -6.84 29.22 -18.45
N LEU A 783 -6.90 30.55 -18.54
CA LEU A 783 -6.14 31.54 -17.76
C LEU A 783 -7.07 32.56 -17.10
N SER A 784 -8.36 32.23 -16.96
CA SER A 784 -9.40 33.16 -16.54
C SER A 784 -9.08 33.81 -15.19
N GLY A 785 -9.20 35.13 -15.08
CA GLY A 785 -8.97 35.88 -13.84
C GLY A 785 -7.50 35.97 -13.39
N CYS A 786 -6.56 35.59 -14.25
CA CYS A 786 -5.12 35.82 -14.05
C CYS A 786 -4.76 37.27 -14.38
N THR A 787 -5.11 38.20 -13.49
CA THR A 787 -5.05 39.66 -13.73
C THR A 787 -3.64 40.21 -14.00
N HIS A 788 -2.59 39.49 -13.62
CA HIS A 788 -1.18 39.87 -13.86
C HIS A 788 -0.66 39.41 -15.23
N LEU A 789 -1.44 38.64 -15.99
CA LEU A 789 -1.12 38.28 -17.36
C LEU A 789 -1.50 39.39 -18.34
N ASN A 790 -0.64 39.59 -19.32
CA ASN A 790 -0.75 40.57 -20.40
C ASN A 790 -0.57 39.87 -21.77
N ASN A 791 -0.53 40.65 -22.86
CA ASN A 791 -0.40 40.12 -24.21
C ASN A 791 0.74 39.11 -24.39
N TYR A 792 1.87 39.26 -23.69
CA TYR A 792 3.03 38.37 -23.82
C TYR A 792 2.71 36.91 -23.46
N ALA A 793 1.84 36.68 -22.47
CA ALA A 793 1.42 35.34 -22.11
C ALA A 793 0.65 34.65 -23.25
N VAL A 794 -0.26 35.40 -23.88
CA VAL A 794 -1.07 34.90 -25.01
C VAL A 794 -0.22 34.73 -26.26
N PHE A 795 0.73 35.64 -26.51
CA PHE A 795 1.69 35.50 -27.61
C PHE A 795 2.48 34.21 -27.50
N ALA A 796 3.01 33.90 -26.32
CA ALA A 796 3.82 32.71 -26.15
C ALA A 796 3.02 31.42 -26.36
N ILE A 797 1.78 31.36 -25.85
CA ILE A 797 0.87 30.23 -26.08
C ILE A 797 0.55 30.09 -27.57
N ALA A 798 0.15 31.18 -28.22
CA ALA A 798 -0.24 31.14 -29.62
C ALA A 798 0.94 30.82 -30.56
N GLU A 799 2.15 31.29 -30.26
CA GLU A 799 3.34 31.05 -31.09
C GLU A 799 3.75 29.57 -31.11
N HIS A 800 3.58 28.87 -29.98
CA HIS A 800 4.08 27.50 -29.81
C HIS A 800 2.99 26.41 -29.80
N CYS A 801 1.71 26.77 -29.69
CA CYS A 801 0.59 25.82 -29.62
C CYS A 801 -0.39 25.97 -30.81
N PRO A 802 -0.01 25.60 -32.06
CA PRO A 802 -0.85 25.81 -33.25
C PRO A 802 -2.10 24.90 -33.30
N ASN A 803 -2.13 23.84 -32.49
CA ASN A 803 -3.26 22.90 -32.39
C ASN A 803 -4.31 23.34 -31.35
N LEU A 804 -4.21 24.56 -30.81
CA LEU A 804 -5.11 25.06 -29.80
C LEU A 804 -6.56 25.15 -30.34
N LYS A 805 -7.47 24.43 -29.69
CA LYS A 805 -8.91 24.38 -29.98
C LYS A 805 -9.71 25.27 -29.03
N SER A 806 -9.25 25.44 -27.79
CA SER A 806 -9.98 26.21 -26.77
C SER A 806 -9.05 27.17 -26.04
N LEU A 807 -9.42 28.45 -25.98
CA LEU A 807 -8.71 29.48 -25.23
C LEU A 807 -9.67 30.27 -24.35
N ASN A 808 -9.45 30.27 -23.04
CA ASN A 808 -10.15 31.13 -22.09
C ASN A 808 -9.14 32.07 -21.43
N VAL A 809 -9.30 33.36 -21.66
CA VAL A 809 -8.48 34.46 -21.12
C VAL A 809 -9.37 35.55 -20.54
N SER A 810 -10.57 35.18 -20.08
CA SER A 810 -11.50 36.14 -19.48
C SER A 810 -10.92 36.78 -18.22
N GLU A 811 -11.29 38.03 -17.95
CA GLU A 811 -10.77 38.83 -16.85
C GLU A 811 -9.22 39.01 -16.84
N CYS A 812 -8.53 38.77 -17.97
CA CYS A 812 -7.11 39.08 -18.15
C CYS A 812 -6.89 40.51 -18.69
N SER A 813 -5.67 41.03 -18.51
CA SER A 813 -5.27 42.35 -19.01
C SER A 813 -4.71 42.28 -20.44
N ILE A 814 -5.52 41.79 -21.39
CA ILE A 814 -5.13 41.62 -22.80
C ILE A 814 -5.80 42.64 -23.73
N THR A 815 -5.21 42.88 -24.91
CA THR A 815 -5.69 43.83 -25.93
C THR A 815 -5.92 43.15 -27.29
N ASP A 816 -6.46 43.89 -28.27
CA ASP A 816 -6.65 43.41 -29.65
C ASP A 816 -5.40 42.79 -30.27
N GLU A 817 -4.22 43.27 -29.90
CA GLU A 817 -2.95 42.75 -30.39
C GLU A 817 -2.80 41.25 -30.07
N ALA A 818 -3.22 40.82 -28.87
CA ALA A 818 -3.23 39.41 -28.47
C ALA A 818 -4.17 38.58 -29.35
N LEU A 819 -5.38 39.09 -29.64
CA LEU A 819 -6.36 38.36 -30.47
C LEU A 819 -5.95 38.30 -31.94
N VAL A 820 -5.40 39.38 -32.49
CA VAL A 820 -4.83 39.39 -33.85
C VAL A 820 -3.73 38.34 -33.96
N PHE A 821 -2.93 38.15 -32.92
CA PHE A 821 -1.86 37.17 -32.89
C PHE A 821 -2.38 35.73 -32.79
N VAL A 822 -3.33 35.47 -31.88
CA VAL A 822 -4.04 34.18 -31.78
C VAL A 822 -4.68 33.83 -33.12
N ALA A 823 -5.36 34.78 -33.74
CA ALA A 823 -6.01 34.58 -35.04
C ALA A 823 -5.04 34.09 -36.12
N LYS A 824 -3.82 34.65 -36.15
CA LYS A 824 -2.79 34.28 -37.14
C LYS A 824 -2.15 32.92 -36.87
N LYS A 825 -2.06 32.50 -35.61
CA LYS A 825 -1.23 31.36 -35.19
C LYS A 825 -2.02 30.12 -34.77
N CYS A 826 -3.29 30.29 -34.39
CA CYS A 826 -4.18 29.21 -33.95
C CYS A 826 -5.40 29.09 -34.89
N PRO A 827 -5.23 28.62 -36.14
CA PRO A 827 -6.33 28.56 -37.12
C PRO A 827 -7.41 27.52 -36.77
N HIS A 828 -7.08 26.57 -35.89
CA HIS A 828 -7.97 25.49 -35.45
C HIS A 828 -8.80 25.83 -34.21
N LEU A 829 -8.78 27.09 -33.76
CA LEU A 829 -9.53 27.51 -32.58
C LEU A 829 -11.04 27.33 -32.80
N GLU A 830 -11.69 26.61 -31.88
CA GLU A 830 -13.12 26.28 -31.87
C GLU A 830 -13.88 27.06 -30.80
N ARG A 831 -13.22 27.35 -29.67
CA ARG A 831 -13.81 28.04 -28.51
C ARG A 831 -12.93 29.18 -28.00
N LEU A 832 -13.52 30.35 -27.75
CA LEU A 832 -12.81 31.52 -27.23
C LEU A 832 -13.63 32.26 -26.16
N ASP A 833 -13.08 32.41 -24.95
CA ASP A 833 -13.65 33.29 -23.93
C ASP A 833 -12.70 34.46 -23.64
N VAL A 834 -13.14 35.67 -23.95
CA VAL A 834 -12.44 36.94 -23.67
C VAL A 834 -13.31 37.88 -22.85
N SER A 835 -14.33 37.35 -22.17
CA SER A 835 -15.24 38.16 -21.37
C SER A 835 -14.48 38.97 -20.31
N PHE A 836 -14.99 40.17 -20.03
CA PHE A 836 -14.41 41.14 -19.09
C PHE A 836 -13.00 41.65 -19.46
N CYS A 837 -12.49 41.35 -20.66
CA CYS A 837 -11.27 41.97 -21.20
C CYS A 837 -11.58 43.36 -21.75
N ARG A 838 -11.24 44.39 -20.97
CA ARG A 838 -11.67 45.78 -21.22
C ARG A 838 -11.02 46.46 -22.43
N TRP A 839 -9.96 45.89 -22.98
CA TRP A 839 -9.16 46.48 -24.05
C TRP A 839 -9.27 45.73 -25.38
N ILE A 840 -10.28 44.86 -25.51
CA ILE A 840 -10.67 44.24 -26.78
C ILE A 840 -11.68 45.14 -27.48
N THR A 841 -11.46 45.38 -28.77
CA THR A 841 -12.32 46.14 -29.66
C THR A 841 -12.70 45.29 -30.89
N GLU A 842 -13.41 45.88 -31.85
CA GLU A 842 -13.76 45.21 -33.11
C GLU A 842 -12.52 44.74 -33.91
N VAL A 843 -11.36 45.37 -33.72
CA VAL A 843 -10.12 45.03 -34.45
C VAL A 843 -9.67 43.60 -34.16
N GLY A 844 -9.65 43.18 -32.89
CA GLY A 844 -9.28 41.82 -32.50
C GLY A 844 -10.30 40.79 -32.98
N ILE A 845 -11.59 41.13 -32.93
CA ILE A 845 -12.68 40.26 -33.38
C ILE A 845 -12.63 40.06 -34.90
N GLN A 846 -12.43 41.12 -35.67
CA GLN A 846 -12.32 41.02 -37.13
C GLN A 846 -11.18 40.09 -37.55
N ALA A 847 -10.02 40.17 -36.88
CA ALA A 847 -8.90 39.29 -37.18
C ALA A 847 -9.23 37.80 -36.93
N LEU A 848 -9.96 37.49 -35.86
CA LEU A 848 -10.44 36.14 -35.57
C LEU A 848 -11.42 35.65 -36.65
N ARG A 849 -12.33 36.50 -37.16
CA ARG A 849 -13.21 36.14 -38.30
C ARG A 849 -12.45 35.77 -39.56
N GLU A 850 -11.40 36.53 -39.84
CA GLU A 850 -10.63 36.35 -41.07
C GLU A 850 -9.84 35.03 -41.03
N ASN A 851 -9.33 34.61 -39.86
CA ASN A 851 -8.32 33.55 -39.77
C ASN A 851 -8.74 32.29 -38.96
N CYS A 852 -9.72 32.35 -38.06
CA CYS A 852 -10.19 31.20 -37.25
C CYS A 852 -11.54 30.67 -37.75
N LYS A 853 -11.55 29.96 -38.89
CA LYS A 853 -12.79 29.48 -39.54
C LYS A 853 -13.56 28.39 -38.76
N ASN A 854 -12.91 27.78 -37.77
CA ASN A 854 -13.52 26.73 -36.94
C ASN A 854 -14.16 27.27 -35.66
N LEU A 855 -14.06 28.57 -35.38
CA LEU A 855 -14.57 29.13 -34.13
C LEU A 855 -16.10 29.04 -34.14
N ARG A 856 -16.67 28.36 -33.15
CA ARG A 856 -18.11 28.06 -33.01
C ARG A 856 -18.68 28.56 -31.71
N GLU A 857 -17.86 28.68 -30.67
CA GLU A 857 -18.27 29.21 -29.38
C GLU A 857 -17.39 30.41 -29.02
N TRP A 858 -18.02 31.56 -28.72
CA TRP A 858 -17.30 32.71 -28.18
C TRP A 858 -18.08 33.43 -27.08
N ASN A 859 -17.35 34.00 -26.13
CA ASN A 859 -17.91 34.84 -25.08
C ASN A 859 -17.20 36.21 -25.07
N LEU A 860 -17.97 37.26 -25.35
CA LEU A 860 -17.54 38.67 -25.42
C LEU A 860 -18.19 39.53 -24.31
N GLU A 861 -18.80 38.90 -23.30
CA GLU A 861 -19.51 39.61 -22.25
C GLU A 861 -18.62 40.67 -21.60
N ALA A 862 -19.14 41.89 -21.41
CA ALA A 862 -18.45 43.00 -20.75
C ALA A 862 -17.09 43.44 -21.36
N CYS A 863 -16.88 43.22 -22.66
CA CYS A 863 -15.84 43.91 -23.44
C CYS A 863 -16.30 45.35 -23.78
N PHE A 864 -16.17 46.27 -22.81
CA PHE A 864 -16.76 47.62 -22.85
C PHE A 864 -16.37 48.48 -24.06
N SER A 865 -15.21 48.24 -24.69
CA SER A 865 -14.76 49.00 -25.85
C SER A 865 -15.39 48.56 -27.18
N ILE A 866 -16.03 47.38 -27.23
CA ILE A 866 -16.91 46.97 -28.34
C ILE A 866 -18.26 47.69 -28.25
N LEU A 867 -18.71 48.00 -27.03
CA LEU A 867 -20.01 48.62 -26.73
C LEU A 867 -19.97 50.17 -26.72
N GLY A 868 -18.85 50.77 -27.12
CA GLY A 868 -18.59 52.22 -27.07
C GLY A 868 -19.18 53.05 -28.20
N GLY A 869 -19.86 52.44 -29.17
CA GLY A 869 -20.56 53.17 -30.22
C GLY A 869 -21.07 52.27 -31.32
N ILE A 870 -22.26 51.69 -31.14
CA ILE A 870 -23.29 51.33 -32.13
C ILE A 870 -24.48 50.76 -31.35
N ASP A 871 -25.68 50.92 -31.92
CA ASP A 871 -26.99 50.56 -31.38
C ASP A 871 -27.09 49.17 -30.74
N LYS A 872 -28.02 49.06 -29.79
CA LYS A 872 -28.37 47.87 -29.00
C LYS A 872 -29.01 46.72 -29.80
N GLU A 873 -28.81 46.67 -31.11
CA GLU A 873 -29.31 45.64 -32.03
C GLU A 873 -28.21 45.26 -33.02
N LEU A 874 -27.23 44.46 -32.58
CA LEU A 874 -26.51 43.57 -33.47
C LEU A 874 -27.00 42.17 -33.12
N ARG A 875 -27.84 41.61 -33.99
CA ARG A 875 -28.25 40.19 -33.86
C ARG A 875 -27.07 39.34 -34.32
N GLU A 876 -26.99 38.10 -33.85
CA GLU A 876 -25.98 37.11 -34.27
C GLU A 876 -25.87 36.99 -35.80
N GLU A 877 -26.96 37.31 -36.52
CA GLU A 877 -27.06 37.38 -37.99
C GLU A 877 -26.16 38.45 -38.65
N ASP A 878 -25.84 39.56 -37.98
CA ASP A 878 -25.02 40.65 -38.54
C ASP A 878 -23.50 40.35 -38.49
N LEU A 879 -23.13 39.27 -37.80
CA LEU A 879 -21.73 38.87 -37.56
C LEU A 879 -21.23 37.83 -38.59
N GLY A 880 -22.12 37.30 -39.44
CA GLY A 880 -21.79 36.48 -40.62
C GLY A 880 -21.26 35.08 -40.34
N TRP A 881 -21.54 34.51 -39.16
CA TRP A 881 -21.15 33.15 -38.81
C TRP A 881 -22.45 32.33 -38.74
N GLU A 882 -22.63 31.41 -39.69
CA GLU A 882 -23.84 30.58 -39.76
C GLU A 882 -23.95 29.70 -38.51
N THR A 883 -24.97 29.95 -37.69
CA THR A 883 -25.44 28.97 -36.72
C THR A 883 -26.32 27.97 -37.46
N GLU A 884 -25.97 26.68 -37.42
CA GLU A 884 -26.88 25.62 -37.84
C GLU A 884 -28.07 25.60 -36.86
N GLU A 885 -29.17 26.25 -37.22
CA GLU A 885 -30.47 25.98 -36.60
C GLU A 885 -30.89 24.55 -36.96
N GLU A 886 -30.99 23.68 -35.96
CA GLU A 886 -31.62 22.36 -36.10
C GLU A 886 -33.08 22.54 -36.56
N SER A 887 -33.33 22.22 -37.82
CA SER A 887 -34.66 22.13 -38.41
C SER A 887 -35.44 20.98 -37.79
N VAL A 888 -36.30 21.29 -36.80
CA VAL A 888 -37.42 20.41 -36.41
C VAL A 888 -38.66 20.78 -37.22
N GLN A 889 -38.82 20.14 -38.37
CA GLN A 889 -40.08 19.84 -39.06
C GLN A 889 -39.83 18.47 -39.71
N GLY A 890 -40.48 17.35 -39.38
CA GLY A 890 -41.86 17.11 -38.99
C GLY A 890 -42.47 16.22 -40.07
N GLU A 891 -42.48 14.91 -39.88
CA GLU A 891 -43.31 13.97 -40.67
C GLU A 891 -43.96 12.93 -39.73
N GLU A 892 -45.30 13.05 -39.67
CA GLU A 892 -46.39 12.18 -39.19
C GLU A 892 -46.36 11.50 -37.81
#